data_AF-A0A915BVK3-F1
#
_entry.id   AF-A0A915BVK3-F1
#
_cell.length_a   1.000
_cell.length_b   1.000
_cell.length_c   1.000
_cell.angle_alpha   90.00
_cell.angle_beta   90.00
_cell.angle_gamma   90.00
#
_symmetry.space_group_name_H-M   'P 1'
#
loop_
_entity.id
_entity.type
_entity.pdbx_description
1 polymer ?
#
loop_
_entity_poly.entity_id
_entity_poly.type
_entity_poly.pdbx_seq_one_letter_code
_entity_poly.pdbx_strand_id
1 'polypeptide(L)'
;FYGRHHQFALVAVSILLEMVHSEPTATKNEETLLTALIIADCFDRRFAPLLTESSSWSCLKLANIRILDYVLEWLSRTEIRNIIIVVSSSHESTFGDFQEYWKDRFTTLKLISCQNCMSVGDAIREVDARSLITSDFLLITNPATICASDLRPQIKAYRERRKDKNNVMTLIYTKNASINPIIAVEKRTNRLVLYHRSDDSSTLDIDKSLFIGETLIRRDVRDTGIALCSVNISAQFSDNFDFQHRDDVIREIIVNEEILSQYIHVDVLPDNVVAFNATDYEGLLRANRLILQRWATPLVPGRVGSEQFISARNNLFFAVSSDESITDDPSRLSGNYFNMGPNVVFGMNCTIGRGTVIKNSSIGSRTIIGDGSTIIDCIIGEGVRIGMNVSLSGSLIADEVIIADNVTVGPCCILASKVSIAASKIVPRESVVCCVPCAEDEEDIVCSNSELGCEWRFKGGESFWKASSKRRKRSDSSTTGRGVDSTFEKSDDEEDTIAKEMDNTEKFFEEVKESMERIAASESSGEHLVRNLILEINSSKLAYNISMEDVAKNVLLAFLSLRSNSSFGAIHLLVQKWKALFANYYKPMKNQIQALIAVEEFLNANTAFKSITAKVVHMLYEEDIVDEDAILEWHRSVADDAQIRAIVAPIIDWLQEEDDEEVESIE
;
A
#
# COMPACT_ATOMS: atom_id res chain seq x y z
N PHE A 1 39.98 -63.26 1.09
CA PHE A 1 38.93 -62.22 1.05
C PHE A 1 39.43 -60.79 1.21
N TYR A 2 40.61 -60.53 1.78
CA TYR A 2 41.14 -59.15 1.93
C TYR A 2 41.89 -58.56 0.72
N GLY A 3 42.28 -59.36 -0.29
CA GLY A 3 43.05 -58.87 -1.44
C GLY A 3 42.24 -58.22 -2.58
N ARG A 4 40.96 -58.57 -2.76
CA ARG A 4 40.14 -58.05 -3.86
C ARG A 4 39.56 -56.65 -3.58
N HIS A 5 39.28 -56.29 -2.33
CA HIS A 5 38.76 -54.96 -2.00
C HIS A 5 39.80 -53.85 -2.17
N HIS A 6 41.09 -54.13 -1.99
CA HIS A 6 42.15 -53.13 -2.18
C HIS A 6 42.37 -52.77 -3.65
N GLN A 7 42.23 -53.73 -4.56
CA GLN A 7 42.34 -53.48 -6.00
C GLN A 7 41.17 -52.65 -6.54
N PHE A 8 39.93 -52.89 -6.05
CA PHE A 8 38.79 -52.04 -6.40
C PHE A 8 38.89 -50.63 -5.82
N ALA A 9 39.43 -50.48 -4.61
CA ALA A 9 39.65 -49.16 -4.02
C ALA A 9 40.71 -48.35 -4.77
N LEU A 10 41.80 -48.98 -5.22
CA LEU A 10 42.86 -48.31 -6.00
C LEU A 10 42.38 -47.91 -7.40
N VAL A 11 41.56 -48.74 -8.07
CA VAL A 11 40.97 -48.37 -9.37
C VAL A 11 39.93 -47.26 -9.20
N ALA A 12 39.11 -47.29 -8.14
CA ALA A 12 38.15 -46.21 -7.86
C ALA A 12 38.85 -44.88 -7.52
N VAL A 13 39.96 -44.92 -6.77
CA VAL A 13 40.76 -43.72 -6.46
C VAL A 13 41.51 -43.21 -7.68
N SER A 14 41.98 -44.09 -8.59
CA SER A 14 42.60 -43.68 -9.85
C SER A 14 41.60 -43.05 -10.82
N ILE A 15 40.37 -43.57 -10.90
CA ILE A 15 39.29 -42.97 -11.68
C ILE A 15 38.87 -41.62 -11.08
N LEU A 16 38.80 -41.51 -9.75
CA LEU A 16 38.54 -40.24 -9.06
C LEU A 16 39.67 -39.21 -9.28
N LEU A 17 40.94 -39.66 -9.34
CA LEU A 17 42.09 -38.78 -9.60
C LEU A 17 42.20 -38.35 -11.08
N GLU A 18 41.84 -39.22 -12.03
CA GLU A 18 41.73 -38.87 -13.45
C GLU A 18 40.55 -37.91 -13.71
N MET A 19 39.43 -38.05 -12.98
CA MET A 19 38.32 -37.08 -13.02
C MET A 19 38.69 -35.71 -12.41
N VAL A 20 39.72 -35.64 -11.55
CA VAL A 20 40.21 -34.38 -10.97
C VAL A 20 41.24 -33.68 -11.88
N HIS A 21 41.82 -34.38 -12.88
CA HIS A 21 42.87 -33.83 -13.76
C HIS A 21 42.45 -33.66 -15.23
N SER A 22 41.20 -33.94 -15.61
CA SER A 22 40.67 -33.45 -16.89
C SER A 22 40.17 -32.02 -16.72
N GLU A 23 41.05 -31.04 -16.94
CA GLU A 23 40.63 -29.65 -17.16
C GLU A 23 39.56 -29.63 -18.25
N PRO A 24 38.31 -29.20 -17.98
CA PRO A 24 37.46 -28.80 -19.07
C PRO A 24 38.06 -27.51 -19.59
N THR A 25 38.54 -27.51 -20.83
CA THR A 25 38.66 -26.30 -21.64
C THR A 25 37.25 -25.76 -21.87
N ALA A 26 36.68 -25.20 -20.81
CA ALA A 26 35.43 -24.50 -20.79
C ALA A 26 35.78 -23.03 -21.03
N THR A 27 35.40 -22.52 -22.18
CA THR A 27 35.08 -21.11 -22.34
C THR A 27 34.15 -20.71 -21.19
N LYS A 28 34.70 -20.09 -20.14
CA LYS A 28 33.95 -19.50 -19.03
C LYS A 28 33.12 -18.36 -19.59
N ASN A 29 31.87 -18.64 -19.94
CA ASN A 29 30.83 -17.65 -19.72
C ASN A 29 30.64 -17.62 -18.21
N GLU A 30 31.17 -16.60 -17.54
CA GLU A 30 30.87 -16.34 -16.14
C GLU A 30 29.35 -16.09 -16.03
N GLU A 31 28.57 -17.11 -15.67
CA GLU A 31 27.17 -16.92 -15.34
C GLU A 31 27.11 -15.96 -14.14
N THR A 32 26.54 -14.77 -14.37
CA THR A 32 26.38 -13.75 -13.34
C THR A 32 25.57 -14.32 -12.18
N LEU A 33 26.21 -14.41 -11.01
CA LEU A 33 25.58 -14.92 -9.80
C LEU A 33 24.47 -13.97 -9.35
N LEU A 34 23.26 -14.50 -9.15
CA LEU A 34 22.14 -13.74 -8.60
C LEU A 34 22.43 -13.36 -7.15
N THR A 35 22.11 -12.13 -6.80
CA THR A 35 22.14 -11.63 -5.41
C THR A 35 20.72 -11.63 -4.85
N ALA A 36 20.49 -12.05 -3.60
CA ALA A 36 19.19 -11.89 -2.95
C ALA A 36 19.15 -10.57 -2.17
N LEU A 37 18.12 -9.77 -2.40
CA LEU A 37 17.78 -8.58 -1.64
C LEU A 37 16.56 -8.88 -0.77
N ILE A 38 16.75 -8.86 0.55
CA ILE A 38 15.72 -9.15 1.54
C ILE A 38 15.41 -7.87 2.29
N ILE A 39 14.15 -7.45 2.23
CA ILE A 39 13.65 -6.35 3.04
C ILE A 39 13.15 -6.97 4.33
N ALA A 40 13.81 -6.65 5.44
CA ALA A 40 13.63 -7.34 6.72
C ALA A 40 12.50 -6.75 7.59
N ASP A 41 12.06 -5.53 7.30
CA ASP A 41 10.99 -4.88 8.06
C ASP A 41 9.65 -4.92 7.32
N CYS A 42 8.56 -4.80 8.07
CA CYS A 42 7.22 -4.68 7.54
C CYS A 42 6.71 -3.27 7.79
N PHE A 43 6.32 -2.59 6.71
CA PHE A 43 5.78 -1.22 6.75
C PHE A 43 4.25 -1.18 6.92
N ASP A 44 3.62 -2.33 7.20
CA ASP A 44 2.18 -2.40 7.41
C ASP A 44 1.83 -2.15 8.88
N ARG A 45 1.13 -1.03 9.14
CA ARG A 45 0.74 -0.64 10.51
C ARG A 45 -0.16 -1.67 11.21
N ARG A 46 -0.71 -2.66 10.49
CA ARG A 46 -1.44 -3.76 11.13
C ARG A 46 -0.59 -4.54 12.12
N PHE A 47 0.72 -4.63 11.91
CA PHE A 47 1.62 -5.32 12.83
C PHE A 47 2.17 -4.43 13.95
N ALA A 48 1.82 -3.14 13.97
CA ALA A 48 2.22 -2.20 15.03
C ALA A 48 1.97 -2.71 16.45
N PRO A 49 0.85 -3.41 16.78
CA PRO A 49 0.64 -3.97 18.11
C PRO A 49 1.70 -4.99 18.57
N LEU A 50 2.44 -5.60 17.64
CA LEU A 50 3.51 -6.57 17.95
C LEU A 50 4.91 -5.98 17.89
N LEU A 51 5.08 -4.89 17.15
CA LEU A 51 6.37 -4.27 16.89
C LEU A 51 6.60 -3.20 17.96
N THR A 52 7.49 -3.48 18.91
CA THR A 52 8.03 -2.46 19.82
C THR A 52 9.28 -1.82 19.20
N GLU A 53 9.70 -0.65 19.70
CA GLU A 53 10.95 0.02 19.25
C GLU A 53 12.17 -0.91 19.25
N SER A 54 12.18 -1.91 20.14
CA SER A 54 13.25 -2.90 20.29
C SER A 54 13.05 -4.22 19.54
N SER A 55 11.96 -4.41 18.79
CA SER A 55 11.61 -5.69 18.15
C SER A 55 11.35 -5.51 16.66
N SER A 56 12.15 -6.17 15.81
CA SER A 56 11.93 -6.18 14.35
C SER A 56 10.94 -7.26 13.94
N TRP A 57 10.20 -6.97 12.87
CA TRP A 57 9.35 -7.94 12.19
C TRP A 57 10.08 -9.23 11.80
N SER A 58 11.34 -9.13 11.36
CA SER A 58 12.18 -10.29 11.03
C SER A 58 12.51 -11.19 12.22
N CYS A 59 12.50 -10.63 13.43
CA CYS A 59 12.83 -11.33 14.67
C CYS A 59 11.61 -11.98 15.33
N LEU A 60 10.39 -11.69 14.86
CA LEU A 60 9.18 -12.35 15.34
C LEU A 60 9.31 -13.87 15.17
N LYS A 61 8.90 -14.62 16.19
CA LYS A 61 9.02 -16.08 16.20
C LYS A 61 7.76 -16.75 15.65
N LEU A 62 7.93 -17.59 14.64
CA LEU A 62 6.91 -18.47 14.08
C LEU A 62 7.30 -19.93 14.34
N ALA A 63 6.42 -20.68 14.98
CA ALA A 63 6.76 -22.00 15.52
C ALA A 63 8.07 -21.98 16.35
N ASN A 64 8.23 -20.94 17.18
CA ASN A 64 9.39 -20.62 18.03
C ASN A 64 10.70 -20.25 17.30
N ILE A 65 10.72 -20.21 15.98
CA ILE A 65 11.91 -19.83 15.20
C ILE A 65 11.69 -18.46 14.57
N ARG A 66 12.73 -17.61 14.51
CA ARG A 66 12.61 -16.27 13.91
C ARG A 66 12.20 -16.39 12.44
N ILE A 67 11.30 -15.51 12.00
CA ILE A 67 10.78 -15.52 10.63
C ILE A 67 11.90 -15.50 9.59
N LEU A 68 12.91 -14.65 9.78
CA LEU A 68 14.01 -14.50 8.83
C LEU A 68 14.89 -15.76 8.70
N ASP A 69 15.00 -16.58 9.75
CA ASP A 69 15.76 -17.84 9.70
C ASP A 69 15.14 -18.82 8.68
N TYR A 70 13.81 -18.79 8.48
CA TYR A 70 13.15 -19.60 7.46
C TYR A 70 13.56 -19.20 6.04
N VAL A 71 13.67 -17.89 5.78
CA VAL A 71 14.08 -17.37 4.47
C VAL A 71 15.53 -17.71 4.19
N LEU A 72 16.43 -17.53 5.17
CA LEU A 72 17.84 -17.86 4.98
C LEU A 72 18.08 -19.36 4.84
N GLU A 73 17.43 -20.19 5.67
CA GLU A 73 17.55 -21.64 5.53
C GLU A 73 17.04 -22.10 4.16
N TRP A 74 15.97 -21.48 3.64
CA TRP A 74 15.50 -21.70 2.29
C TRP A 74 16.54 -21.28 1.23
N LEU A 75 17.04 -20.04 1.30
CA LEU A 75 18.02 -19.53 0.34
C LEU A 75 19.31 -20.34 0.31
N SER A 76 19.74 -20.88 1.46
CA SER A 76 20.92 -21.77 1.53
C SER A 76 20.80 -22.99 0.63
N ARG A 77 19.57 -23.45 0.36
CA ARG A 77 19.24 -24.61 -0.49
C ARG A 77 19.13 -24.25 -1.98
N THR A 78 19.05 -22.95 -2.30
CA THR A 78 19.08 -22.45 -3.68
C THR A 78 20.53 -22.28 -4.15
N GLU A 79 20.71 -21.84 -5.41
CA GLU A 79 22.03 -21.48 -5.95
C GLU A 79 22.50 -20.07 -5.55
N ILE A 80 21.69 -19.31 -4.82
CA ILE A 80 22.02 -17.94 -4.39
C ILE A 80 22.99 -18.00 -3.21
N ARG A 81 24.08 -17.25 -3.32
CA ARG A 81 25.17 -17.20 -2.33
C ARG A 81 25.50 -15.80 -1.83
N ASN A 82 24.99 -14.77 -2.52
CA ASN A 82 25.17 -13.38 -2.15
C ASN A 82 23.84 -12.84 -1.60
N ILE A 83 23.85 -12.37 -0.36
CA ILE A 83 22.64 -11.89 0.33
C ILE A 83 22.89 -10.48 0.86
N ILE A 84 21.92 -9.62 0.61
CA ILE A 84 21.80 -8.27 1.14
C ILE A 84 20.50 -8.21 1.96
N ILE A 85 20.62 -7.88 3.23
CA ILE A 85 19.49 -7.71 4.14
C ILE A 85 19.40 -6.23 4.48
N VAL A 86 18.26 -5.63 4.23
CA VAL A 86 17.97 -4.22 4.53
C VAL A 86 17.06 -4.15 5.74
N VAL A 87 17.51 -3.41 6.75
CA VAL A 87 16.80 -3.20 8.02
C VAL A 87 16.73 -1.70 8.28
N SER A 88 15.67 -1.22 8.92
CA SER A 88 15.61 0.11 9.50
C SER A 88 16.64 0.26 10.62
N SER A 89 17.25 1.44 10.73
CA SER A 89 18.29 1.74 11.71
C SER A 89 17.88 1.49 13.16
N SER A 90 16.59 1.56 13.49
CA SER A 90 16.08 1.28 14.84
C SER A 90 16.31 -0.17 15.30
N HIS A 91 16.40 -1.12 14.35
CA HIS A 91 16.44 -2.54 14.67
C HIS A 91 17.81 -3.20 14.47
N GLU A 92 18.83 -2.46 14.01
CA GLU A 92 20.15 -2.98 13.67
C GLU A 92 20.79 -3.78 14.82
N SER A 93 20.63 -3.32 16.06
CA SER A 93 21.17 -3.97 17.27
C SER A 93 20.66 -5.40 17.50
N THR A 94 19.48 -5.74 16.97
CA THR A 94 18.84 -7.06 17.14
C THR A 94 19.50 -8.15 16.28
N PHE A 95 20.35 -7.77 15.32
CA PHE A 95 20.91 -8.69 14.32
C PHE A 95 22.35 -9.14 14.60
N GLY A 96 22.97 -8.73 15.71
CA GLY A 96 24.36 -9.08 16.05
C GLY A 96 24.63 -10.59 16.05
N ASP A 97 23.95 -11.33 16.93
CA ASP A 97 24.07 -12.80 17.05
C ASP A 97 23.60 -13.53 15.78
N PHE A 98 22.64 -12.93 15.08
CA PHE A 98 22.09 -13.48 13.84
C PHE A 98 23.12 -13.49 12.71
N GLN A 99 23.85 -12.39 12.54
CA GLN A 99 24.83 -12.26 11.47
C GLN A 99 25.97 -13.25 11.65
N GLU A 100 26.41 -13.49 12.88
CA GLU A 100 27.49 -14.45 13.19
C GLU A 100 27.09 -15.88 12.81
N TYR A 101 25.88 -16.32 13.15
CA TYR A 101 25.39 -17.67 12.84
C TYR A 101 25.31 -17.95 11.33
N TRP A 102 24.86 -16.97 10.53
CA TRP A 102 24.63 -17.16 9.09
C TRP A 102 25.82 -16.84 8.20
N LYS A 103 26.86 -16.19 8.73
CA LYS A 103 28.03 -15.71 7.97
C LYS A 103 28.72 -16.83 7.18
N ASP A 104 28.86 -18.02 7.78
CA ASP A 104 29.59 -19.15 7.17
C ASP A 104 28.76 -19.94 6.15
N ARG A 105 27.44 -19.70 6.08
CA ARG A 105 26.51 -20.41 5.19
C ARG A 105 26.42 -19.77 3.81
N PHE A 106 26.89 -18.53 3.66
CA PHE A 106 26.81 -17.74 2.44
C PHE A 106 28.20 -17.21 2.04
N THR A 107 28.40 -16.92 0.75
CA THR A 107 29.66 -16.33 0.28
C THR A 107 29.75 -14.86 0.68
N THR A 108 28.64 -14.12 0.56
CA THR A 108 28.53 -12.76 1.07
C THR A 108 27.20 -12.58 1.77
N LEU A 109 27.24 -12.03 2.99
CA LEU A 109 26.07 -11.64 3.78
C LEU A 109 26.30 -10.21 4.26
N LYS A 110 25.57 -9.26 3.68
CA LYS A 110 25.66 -7.83 4.01
C LYS A 110 24.38 -7.39 4.72
N LEU A 111 24.54 -6.81 5.90
CA LEU A 111 23.48 -6.11 6.63
C LEU A 111 23.59 -4.62 6.33
N ILE A 112 22.49 -4.01 5.90
CA ILE A 112 22.40 -2.58 5.58
C ILE A 112 21.36 -1.97 6.49
N SER A 113 21.76 -1.00 7.31
CA SER A 113 20.83 -0.13 8.01
C SER A 113 20.45 1.06 7.12
N CYS A 114 19.14 1.28 6.99
CA CYS A 114 18.53 2.40 6.31
C CYS A 114 17.91 3.35 7.34
N GLN A 115 18.27 4.63 7.28
CA GLN A 115 17.64 5.65 8.11
C GLN A 115 16.28 6.01 7.53
N ASN A 116 15.26 6.20 8.37
CA ASN A 116 13.91 6.62 7.97
C ASN A 116 13.28 5.76 6.85
N CYS A 117 13.52 4.45 6.89
CA CYS A 117 12.94 3.52 5.92
C CYS A 117 11.45 3.33 6.25
N MET A 118 10.57 3.87 5.40
CA MET A 118 9.12 3.80 5.59
C MET A 118 8.43 2.91 4.55
N SER A 119 9.16 2.50 3.52
CA SER A 119 8.62 1.72 2.42
C SER A 119 9.65 0.78 1.80
N VAL A 120 9.15 -0.16 0.99
CA VAL A 120 9.98 -1.07 0.20
C VAL A 120 10.81 -0.29 -0.82
N GLY A 121 10.24 0.77 -1.40
CA GLY A 121 10.94 1.67 -2.32
C GLY A 121 12.14 2.36 -1.67
N ASP A 122 11.97 2.89 -0.45
CA ASP A 122 13.07 3.54 0.30
C ASP A 122 14.24 2.58 0.52
N ALA A 123 13.94 1.34 0.93
CA ALA A 123 14.94 0.30 1.13
C ALA A 123 15.75 0.01 -0.15
N ILE A 124 15.08 -0.10 -1.29
CA ILE A 124 15.73 -0.39 -2.57
C ILE A 124 16.57 0.81 -3.03
N ARG A 125 16.05 2.03 -2.92
CA ARG A 125 16.79 3.27 -3.26
C ARG A 125 18.07 3.42 -2.44
N GLU A 126 18.03 3.11 -1.16
CA GLU A 126 19.22 3.16 -0.30
C GLU A 126 20.29 2.15 -0.75
N VAL A 127 19.88 0.94 -1.14
CA VAL A 127 20.82 -0.08 -1.65
C VAL A 127 21.41 0.32 -3.01
N ASP A 128 20.58 0.92 -3.87
CA ASP A 128 20.98 1.43 -5.19
C ASP A 128 21.96 2.61 -5.08
N ALA A 129 21.68 3.55 -4.18
CA ALA A 129 22.55 4.69 -3.88
C ALA A 129 23.94 4.25 -3.39
N ARG A 130 24.01 3.11 -2.67
CA ARG A 130 25.28 2.48 -2.26
C ARG A 130 25.94 1.62 -3.36
N SER A 131 25.33 1.54 -4.54
CA SER A 131 25.79 0.74 -5.70
C SER A 131 26.04 -0.74 -5.37
N LEU A 132 25.19 -1.31 -4.52
CA LEU A 132 25.35 -2.70 -4.07
C LEU A 132 24.67 -3.72 -4.99
N ILE A 133 23.71 -3.28 -5.81
CA ILE A 133 23.05 -4.10 -6.84
C ILE A 133 23.81 -3.93 -8.16
N THR A 134 24.72 -4.85 -8.44
CA THR A 134 25.55 -4.82 -9.66
C THR A 134 25.07 -5.77 -10.76
N SER A 135 24.15 -6.67 -10.43
CA SER A 135 23.61 -7.70 -11.32
C SER A 135 22.16 -7.99 -10.99
N ASP A 136 21.52 -8.81 -11.82
CA ASP A 136 20.16 -9.29 -11.58
C ASP A 136 20.04 -9.91 -10.16
N PHE A 137 18.90 -9.72 -9.52
CA PHE A 137 18.71 -10.04 -8.12
C PHE A 137 17.34 -10.68 -7.84
N LEU A 138 17.28 -11.46 -6.76
CA LEU A 138 16.04 -11.98 -6.20
C LEU A 138 15.54 -11.00 -5.14
N LEU A 139 14.37 -10.39 -5.36
CA LEU A 139 13.71 -9.51 -4.42
C LEU A 139 12.74 -10.30 -3.53
N ILE A 140 12.89 -10.15 -2.21
CA ILE A 140 11.97 -10.64 -1.19
C ILE A 140 11.46 -9.44 -0.41
N THR A 141 10.20 -9.08 -0.61
CA THR A 141 9.61 -7.85 -0.07
C THR A 141 9.12 -7.96 1.37
N ASN A 142 8.97 -9.18 1.89
CA ASN A 142 8.51 -9.46 3.25
C ASN A 142 9.29 -10.68 3.78
N PRO A 143 9.93 -10.61 4.96
CA PRO A 143 10.65 -11.75 5.51
C PRO A 143 9.70 -12.89 5.91
N ALA A 144 8.39 -12.63 6.11
CA ALA A 144 7.37 -13.64 6.37
C ALA A 144 6.95 -14.41 5.09
N THR A 145 7.93 -14.66 4.22
CA THR A 145 7.80 -15.43 3.00
C THR A 145 8.33 -16.83 3.25
N ILE A 146 7.50 -17.84 3.00
CA ILE A 146 7.88 -19.24 3.15
C ILE A 146 7.83 -19.90 1.78
N CYS A 147 8.91 -20.55 1.38
CA CYS A 147 9.01 -21.25 0.10
C CYS A 147 9.81 -22.54 0.26
N ALA A 148 9.25 -23.68 -0.17
CA ALA A 148 9.92 -24.98 -0.11
C ALA A 148 10.59 -25.38 -1.46
N SER A 149 10.53 -24.52 -2.48
CA SER A 149 11.09 -24.77 -3.81
C SER A 149 12.58 -24.39 -3.90
N ASP A 150 13.35 -25.05 -4.75
CA ASP A 150 14.75 -24.65 -5.04
C ASP A 150 14.85 -23.52 -6.09
N LEU A 151 13.72 -23.13 -6.70
CA LEU A 151 13.59 -22.13 -7.76
C LEU A 151 14.47 -22.34 -9.00
N ARG A 152 15.16 -23.47 -9.14
CA ARG A 152 16.06 -23.74 -10.27
C ARG A 152 15.37 -23.61 -11.64
N PRO A 153 14.15 -24.17 -11.86
CA PRO A 153 13.50 -24.02 -13.16
C PRO A 153 13.08 -22.57 -13.43
N GLN A 154 12.66 -21.83 -12.41
CA GLN A 154 12.25 -20.43 -12.52
C GLN A 154 13.45 -19.52 -12.83
N ILE A 155 14.58 -19.72 -12.14
CA ILE A 155 15.82 -18.98 -12.39
C ILE A 155 16.34 -19.26 -13.80
N LYS A 156 16.33 -20.53 -14.24
CA LYS A 156 16.74 -20.88 -15.61
C LYS A 156 15.83 -20.22 -16.66
N ALA A 157 14.51 -20.26 -16.45
CA ALA A 157 13.56 -19.62 -17.35
C ALA A 157 13.70 -18.09 -17.36
N TYR A 158 14.00 -17.47 -16.22
CA TYR A 158 14.32 -16.06 -16.12
C TYR A 158 15.59 -15.71 -16.90
N ARG A 159 16.70 -16.43 -16.68
CA ARG A 159 17.96 -16.22 -17.43
C ARG A 159 17.76 -16.36 -18.94
N GLU A 160 16.96 -17.32 -19.38
CA GLU A 160 16.66 -17.51 -20.80
C GLU A 160 15.88 -16.32 -21.38
N ARG A 161 14.86 -15.82 -20.67
CA ARG A 161 14.10 -14.62 -21.05
C ARG A 161 14.98 -13.37 -21.04
N ARG A 162 15.92 -13.26 -20.10
CA ARG A 162 16.84 -12.12 -19.96
C ARG A 162 17.90 -12.00 -21.04
N LYS A 163 18.00 -12.97 -21.95
CA LYS A 163 18.72 -12.77 -23.23
C LYS A 163 18.16 -11.56 -23.99
N ASP A 164 16.86 -11.34 -23.87
CA ASP A 164 16.24 -10.06 -24.22
C ASP A 164 16.26 -9.12 -23.01
N LYS A 165 16.90 -7.96 -23.19
CA LYS A 165 17.08 -6.96 -22.14
C LYS A 165 15.79 -6.28 -21.73
N ASN A 166 14.76 -6.33 -22.58
CA ASN A 166 13.45 -5.76 -22.31
C ASN A 166 12.69 -6.53 -21.22
N ASN A 167 13.02 -7.80 -21.00
CA ASN A 167 12.46 -8.57 -19.89
C ASN A 167 13.13 -8.14 -18.59
N VAL A 168 12.38 -7.51 -17.69
CA VAL A 168 12.94 -6.85 -16.50
C VAL A 168 12.56 -7.52 -15.18
N MET A 169 11.44 -8.23 -15.14
CA MET A 169 10.94 -8.84 -13.90
C MET A 169 10.19 -10.15 -14.17
N THR A 170 10.33 -11.13 -13.27
CA THR A 170 9.49 -12.33 -13.21
C THR A 170 8.92 -12.51 -11.81
N LEU A 171 7.59 -12.46 -11.69
CA LEU A 171 6.85 -12.62 -10.45
C LEU A 171 6.53 -14.08 -10.19
N ILE A 172 6.75 -14.54 -8.95
CA ILE A 172 6.45 -15.92 -8.56
C ILE A 172 5.11 -15.98 -7.82
N TYR A 173 4.21 -16.83 -8.32
CA TYR A 173 2.88 -17.05 -7.75
C TYR A 173 2.67 -18.50 -7.36
N THR A 174 1.72 -18.76 -6.47
CA THR A 174 1.24 -20.12 -6.16
C THR A 174 -0.25 -20.24 -6.40
N LYS A 175 -0.74 -21.44 -6.72
CA LYS A 175 -2.19 -21.64 -6.84
C LYS A 175 -2.85 -21.60 -5.48
N ASN A 176 -3.97 -20.88 -5.38
CA ASN A 176 -4.80 -20.81 -4.19
C ASN A 176 -6.26 -20.58 -4.56
N ALA A 177 -7.17 -21.26 -3.87
CA ALA A 177 -8.62 -21.20 -4.14
C ALA A 177 -9.33 -20.00 -3.47
N SER A 178 -8.62 -19.20 -2.69
CA SER A 178 -9.18 -18.02 -2.00
C SER A 178 -9.32 -16.80 -2.93
N ILE A 179 -9.99 -15.75 -2.44
CA ILE A 179 -10.03 -14.44 -3.09
C ILE A 179 -8.60 -13.90 -3.19
N ASN A 180 -8.14 -13.65 -4.42
CA ASN A 180 -6.81 -13.16 -4.75
C ASN A 180 -6.94 -12.06 -5.82
N PRO A 181 -5.90 -11.22 -6.00
CA PRO A 181 -5.86 -10.23 -7.08
C PRO A 181 -6.13 -10.86 -8.46
N ILE A 182 -6.73 -10.08 -9.34
CA ILE A 182 -7.03 -10.49 -10.72
C ILE A 182 -5.84 -10.10 -11.59
N ILE A 183 -5.24 -11.09 -12.24
CA ILE A 183 -4.14 -10.88 -13.19
C ILE A 183 -4.52 -11.45 -14.56
N ALA A 184 -4.07 -10.80 -15.64
CA ALA A 184 -4.16 -11.36 -16.98
C ALA A 184 -2.75 -11.67 -17.51
N VAL A 185 -2.57 -12.90 -18.00
CA VAL A 185 -1.29 -13.41 -18.47
C VAL A 185 -1.42 -13.94 -19.90
N GLU A 186 -0.48 -13.61 -20.78
CA GLU A 186 -0.43 -14.17 -22.14
C GLU A 186 0.01 -15.65 -22.08
N LYS A 187 -0.75 -16.54 -22.72
CA LYS A 187 -0.56 -17.99 -22.60
C LYS A 187 0.76 -18.53 -23.17
N ARG A 188 1.31 -17.88 -24.19
CA ARG A 188 2.52 -18.35 -24.89
C ARG A 188 3.81 -17.92 -24.20
N THR A 189 3.82 -16.70 -23.67
CA THR A 189 5.03 -16.04 -23.14
C THR A 189 5.02 -15.93 -21.62
N ASN A 190 3.89 -16.25 -20.98
CA ASN A 190 3.61 -15.97 -19.57
C ASN A 190 3.83 -14.51 -19.19
N ARG A 191 3.61 -13.60 -20.14
CA ARG A 191 3.76 -12.17 -19.94
C ARG A 191 2.56 -11.61 -19.17
N LEU A 192 2.82 -10.76 -18.18
CA LEU A 192 1.79 -10.03 -17.45
C LEU A 192 1.28 -8.87 -18.30
N VAL A 193 -0.03 -8.84 -18.51
CA VAL A 193 -0.71 -7.88 -19.39
C VAL A 193 -1.65 -6.98 -18.59
N LEU A 194 -2.26 -7.51 -17.53
CA LEU A 194 -3.08 -6.73 -16.61
C LEU A 194 -2.79 -7.14 -15.17
N TYR A 195 -2.71 -6.14 -14.31
CA TYR A 195 -2.54 -6.30 -12.87
C TYR A 195 -3.60 -5.49 -12.14
N HIS A 196 -4.63 -6.17 -11.62
CA HIS A 196 -5.69 -5.55 -10.85
C HIS A 196 -5.72 -6.12 -9.43
N ARG A 197 -5.34 -5.29 -8.47
CA ARG A 197 -5.21 -5.70 -7.07
C ARG A 197 -6.51 -5.62 -6.28
N SER A 198 -7.54 -4.94 -6.80
CA SER A 198 -8.79 -4.73 -6.06
C SER A 198 -9.67 -5.98 -6.11
N ASP A 199 -10.01 -6.50 -4.92
CA ASP A 199 -10.91 -7.64 -4.74
C ASP A 199 -12.41 -7.25 -4.79
N ASP A 200 -12.70 -5.94 -4.82
CA ASP A 200 -14.01 -5.36 -4.49
C ASP A 200 -14.80 -4.80 -5.69
N SER A 201 -14.30 -4.92 -6.91
CA SER A 201 -15.09 -4.53 -8.07
C SER A 201 -15.99 -5.70 -8.48
N SER A 202 -17.31 -5.52 -8.37
CA SER A 202 -18.28 -6.40 -9.03
C SER A 202 -18.11 -6.38 -10.55
N THR A 203 -17.43 -5.35 -11.06
CA THR A 203 -17.16 -5.06 -12.46
C THR A 203 -15.67 -4.78 -12.65
N LEU A 204 -14.99 -5.61 -13.44
CA LEU A 204 -13.61 -5.36 -13.84
C LEU A 204 -13.61 -4.61 -15.17
N ASP A 205 -13.03 -3.41 -15.20
CA ASP A 205 -12.82 -2.68 -16.45
C ASP A 205 -11.49 -3.10 -17.07
N ILE A 206 -11.52 -3.44 -18.36
CA ILE A 206 -10.40 -4.02 -19.09
C ILE A 206 -10.40 -3.46 -20.51
N ASP A 207 -9.27 -2.89 -20.91
CA ASP A 207 -9.09 -2.39 -22.27
C ASP A 207 -9.20 -3.52 -23.30
N LYS A 208 -9.94 -3.26 -24.39
CA LYS A 208 -10.15 -4.23 -25.48
C LYS A 208 -8.84 -4.66 -26.15
N SER A 209 -7.81 -3.81 -26.12
CA SER A 209 -6.47 -4.09 -26.65
C SER A 209 -5.83 -5.32 -26.01
N LEU A 210 -6.16 -5.62 -24.75
CA LEU A 210 -5.60 -6.74 -23.99
C LEU A 210 -6.12 -8.10 -24.49
N PHE A 211 -7.17 -8.12 -25.31
CA PHE A 211 -7.74 -9.35 -25.89
C PHE A 211 -7.28 -9.62 -27.33
N ILE A 212 -6.35 -8.83 -27.87
CA ILE A 212 -5.78 -9.09 -29.22
C ILE A 212 -4.97 -10.39 -29.22
N GLY A 213 -4.34 -10.75 -28.10
CA GLY A 213 -3.62 -12.02 -27.91
C GLY A 213 -4.43 -13.09 -27.14
N GLU A 214 -3.91 -14.33 -27.10
CA GLU A 214 -4.44 -15.36 -26.21
C GLU A 214 -4.11 -15.05 -24.73
N THR A 215 -4.95 -14.23 -24.10
CA THR A 215 -4.82 -13.84 -22.69
C THR A 215 -5.68 -14.70 -21.77
N LEU A 216 -5.12 -15.04 -20.61
CA LEU A 216 -5.76 -15.86 -19.60
C LEU A 216 -5.90 -15.05 -18.31
N ILE A 217 -7.14 -14.80 -17.91
CA ILE A 217 -7.47 -14.09 -16.67
C ILE A 217 -7.47 -15.09 -15.52
N ARG A 218 -6.69 -14.80 -14.47
CA ARG A 218 -6.52 -15.65 -13.30
C ARG A 218 -6.95 -14.93 -12.03
N ARG A 219 -7.70 -15.67 -11.22
CA ARG A 219 -8.00 -15.36 -9.80
C ARG A 219 -7.57 -16.50 -8.86
N ASP A 220 -7.09 -17.60 -9.43
CA ASP A 220 -6.69 -18.82 -8.73
C ASP A 220 -5.24 -18.78 -8.23
N VAL A 221 -4.60 -17.61 -8.21
CA VAL A 221 -3.19 -17.44 -7.90
C VAL A 221 -2.97 -16.44 -6.78
N ARG A 222 -2.06 -16.74 -5.86
CA ARG A 222 -1.65 -15.88 -4.75
C ARG A 222 -0.19 -15.47 -4.92
N ASP A 223 0.08 -14.19 -4.65
CA ASP A 223 1.42 -13.63 -4.66
C ASP A 223 2.27 -14.21 -3.51
N THR A 224 3.49 -14.62 -3.85
CA THR A 224 4.45 -15.19 -2.88
C THR A 224 5.38 -14.14 -2.28
N GLY A 225 5.36 -12.88 -2.74
CA GLY A 225 6.32 -11.86 -2.30
C GLY A 225 7.73 -12.02 -2.89
N ILE A 226 7.93 -13.03 -3.75
CA ILE A 226 9.21 -13.33 -4.41
C ILE A 226 9.17 -12.81 -5.85
N ALA A 227 10.19 -12.08 -6.26
CA ALA A 227 10.37 -11.64 -7.64
C ALA A 227 11.84 -11.78 -8.09
N LEU A 228 12.05 -12.20 -9.32
CA LEU A 228 13.35 -12.12 -9.99
C LEU A 228 13.39 -10.80 -10.76
N CYS A 229 14.37 -9.96 -10.45
CA CYS A 229 14.44 -8.59 -10.93
C CYS A 229 15.76 -8.33 -11.64
N SER A 230 15.70 -7.52 -12.70
CA SER A 230 16.88 -6.91 -13.30
C SER A 230 17.31 -5.66 -12.54
N VAL A 231 18.55 -5.23 -12.75
CA VAL A 231 19.06 -3.96 -12.20
C VAL A 231 18.19 -2.75 -12.60
N ASN A 232 17.52 -2.81 -13.76
CA ASN A 232 16.61 -1.75 -14.21
C ASN A 232 15.48 -1.47 -13.21
N ILE A 233 15.01 -2.49 -12.48
CA ILE A 233 13.98 -2.31 -11.46
C ILE A 233 14.49 -1.43 -10.31
N SER A 234 15.75 -1.60 -9.92
CA SER A 234 16.40 -0.75 -8.92
C SER A 234 16.44 0.71 -9.39
N ALA A 235 16.85 0.94 -10.64
CA ALA A 235 16.88 2.27 -11.24
C ALA A 235 15.49 2.92 -11.31
N GLN A 236 14.44 2.15 -11.62
CA GLN A 236 13.06 2.67 -11.62
C GLN A 236 12.60 3.18 -10.25
N PHE A 237 13.04 2.55 -9.15
CA PHE A 237 12.77 3.07 -7.80
C PHE A 237 13.59 4.33 -7.50
N SER A 238 14.82 4.43 -8.00
CA SER A 238 15.69 5.60 -7.82
C SER A 238 15.21 6.82 -8.62
N ASP A 239 14.70 6.60 -9.83
CA ASP A 239 14.21 7.65 -10.72
C ASP A 239 12.82 8.17 -10.28
N ASN A 240 11.96 7.28 -9.74
CA ASN A 240 10.59 7.60 -9.33
C ASN A 240 10.44 7.50 -7.80
N PHE A 241 10.56 8.64 -7.13
CA PHE A 241 10.52 8.74 -5.67
C PHE A 241 9.16 8.41 -5.04
N ASP A 242 8.09 8.47 -5.82
CA ASP A 242 6.71 8.17 -5.42
C ASP A 242 6.44 6.65 -5.31
N PHE A 243 7.29 5.80 -5.88
CA PHE A 243 7.13 4.35 -5.77
C PHE A 243 7.49 3.85 -4.37
N GLN A 244 6.49 3.42 -3.62
CA GLN A 244 6.63 2.92 -2.25
C GLN A 244 6.65 1.39 -2.20
N HIS A 245 5.96 0.74 -3.13
CA HIS A 245 5.76 -0.70 -3.15
C HIS A 245 6.19 -1.29 -4.50
N ARG A 246 6.51 -2.59 -4.50
CA ARG A 246 6.80 -3.37 -5.72
C ARG A 246 5.70 -3.23 -6.77
N ASP A 247 4.47 -3.08 -6.32
CA ASP A 247 3.28 -3.01 -7.17
C ASP A 247 3.16 -1.71 -7.96
N ASP A 248 3.76 -0.61 -7.48
CA ASP A 248 3.77 0.67 -8.19
C ASP A 248 4.56 0.54 -9.49
N VAL A 249 5.74 -0.09 -9.41
CA VAL A 249 6.58 -0.40 -10.57
C VAL A 249 5.88 -1.37 -11.52
N ILE A 250 5.14 -2.36 -11.01
CA ILE A 250 4.39 -3.29 -11.86
C ILE A 250 3.31 -2.55 -12.66
N ARG A 251 2.56 -1.65 -12.01
CA ARG A 251 1.52 -0.84 -12.65
C ARG A 251 2.12 0.11 -13.69
N GLU A 252 3.19 0.81 -13.34
CA GLU A 252 3.87 1.74 -14.23
C GLU A 252 4.35 1.07 -15.52
N ILE A 253 5.03 -0.08 -15.39
CA ILE A 253 5.56 -0.81 -16.55
C ILE A 253 4.43 -1.31 -17.47
N ILE A 254 3.28 -1.70 -16.91
CA ILE A 254 2.12 -2.16 -17.70
C ILE A 254 1.44 -0.98 -18.41
N VAL A 255 1.24 0.13 -17.71
CA VAL A 255 0.55 1.32 -18.26
C VAL A 255 1.41 1.99 -19.33
N ASN A 256 2.71 2.12 -19.09
CA ASN A 256 3.66 2.81 -19.98
C ASN A 256 4.50 1.84 -20.81
N GLU A 257 3.93 0.68 -21.15
CA GLU A 257 4.60 -0.37 -21.92
C GLU A 257 5.18 0.16 -23.25
N GLU A 258 4.41 0.99 -23.98
CA GLU A 258 4.80 1.51 -25.30
C GLU A 258 6.07 2.36 -25.26
N ILE A 259 6.30 3.05 -24.14
CA ILE A 259 7.40 4.00 -23.95
C ILE A 259 8.59 3.28 -23.32
N LEU A 260 8.35 2.55 -22.22
CA LEU A 260 9.41 1.89 -21.46
C LEU A 260 9.97 0.68 -22.20
N SER A 261 9.16 0.01 -23.03
CA SER A 261 9.53 -1.24 -23.71
C SER A 261 10.06 -2.30 -22.73
N GLN A 262 9.48 -2.36 -21.53
CA GLN A 262 9.86 -3.28 -20.46
C GLN A 262 8.75 -4.29 -20.21
N TYR A 263 9.13 -5.54 -19.95
CA TYR A 263 8.21 -6.66 -19.84
C TYR A 263 8.34 -7.40 -18.52
N ILE A 264 7.19 -7.72 -17.94
CA ILE A 264 7.04 -8.50 -16.71
C ILE A 264 6.43 -9.85 -17.06
N HIS A 265 6.94 -10.91 -16.46
CA HIS A 265 6.39 -12.26 -16.61
C HIS A 265 5.90 -12.83 -15.27
N VAL A 266 5.04 -13.86 -15.35
CA VAL A 266 4.50 -14.57 -14.20
C VAL A 266 4.83 -16.06 -14.30
N ASP A 267 5.50 -16.59 -13.28
CA ASP A 267 5.72 -18.02 -13.15
C ASP A 267 4.91 -18.56 -11.96
N VAL A 268 4.03 -19.51 -12.24
CA VAL A 268 3.21 -20.15 -11.20
C VAL A 268 3.85 -21.46 -10.78
N LEU A 269 4.14 -21.58 -9.48
CA LEU A 269 4.72 -22.79 -8.91
C LEU A 269 3.71 -23.96 -8.95
N PRO A 270 4.19 -25.20 -9.05
CA PRO A 270 3.35 -26.39 -9.00
C PRO A 270 2.54 -26.53 -7.70
N ASP A 271 1.37 -27.15 -7.77
CA ASP A 271 0.40 -27.25 -6.65
C ASP A 271 0.93 -28.04 -5.45
N ASN A 272 1.95 -28.88 -5.64
CA ASN A 272 2.61 -29.65 -4.58
C ASN A 272 3.69 -28.87 -3.83
N VAL A 273 4.01 -27.65 -4.26
CA VAL A 273 5.03 -26.80 -3.66
C VAL A 273 4.37 -25.79 -2.74
N VAL A 274 4.76 -25.78 -1.47
CA VAL A 274 4.33 -24.75 -0.53
C VAL A 274 5.17 -23.51 -0.76
N ALA A 275 4.54 -22.45 -1.26
CA ALA A 275 5.08 -21.10 -1.19
C ALA A 275 3.98 -20.07 -0.96
N PHE A 276 4.16 -19.17 -0.01
CA PHE A 276 3.21 -18.10 0.29
C PHE A 276 3.86 -16.97 1.09
N ASN A 277 3.22 -15.81 1.04
CA ASN A 277 3.57 -14.62 1.80
C ASN A 277 2.53 -14.37 2.90
N ALA A 278 2.97 -14.25 4.16
CA ALA A 278 2.12 -13.86 5.28
C ALA A 278 2.12 -12.33 5.42
N THR A 279 1.10 -11.69 4.85
CA THR A 279 0.90 -10.23 4.87
C THR A 279 -0.07 -9.76 5.95
N ASP A 280 -0.65 -10.69 6.71
CA ASP A 280 -1.65 -10.45 7.75
C ASP A 280 -1.57 -11.53 8.85
N TYR A 281 -2.31 -11.34 9.95
CA TYR A 281 -2.31 -12.28 11.07
C TYR A 281 -2.93 -13.64 10.69
N GLU A 282 -3.93 -13.65 9.82
CA GLU A 282 -4.46 -14.89 9.25
C GLU A 282 -3.36 -15.66 8.47
N GLY A 283 -2.58 -14.95 7.66
CA GLY A 283 -1.43 -15.49 6.96
C GLY A 283 -0.38 -16.06 7.91
N LEU A 284 -0.05 -15.35 9.00
CA LEU A 284 0.87 -15.85 10.03
C LEU A 284 0.35 -17.11 10.72
N LEU A 285 -0.92 -17.13 11.12
CA LEU A 285 -1.51 -18.30 11.77
C LEU A 285 -1.56 -19.51 10.83
N ARG A 286 -1.91 -19.27 9.56
CA ARG A 286 -1.83 -20.29 8.51
C ARG A 286 -0.41 -20.79 8.33
N ALA A 287 0.58 -19.89 8.37
CA ALA A 287 1.99 -20.24 8.25
C ALA A 287 2.44 -21.17 9.37
N ASN A 288 2.14 -20.78 10.62
CA ASN A 288 2.44 -21.58 11.81
C ASN A 288 1.87 -23.00 11.66
N ARG A 289 0.58 -23.09 11.28
CA ARG A 289 -0.09 -24.37 11.10
C ARG A 289 0.55 -25.24 10.02
N LEU A 290 0.89 -24.67 8.87
CA LEU A 290 1.53 -25.40 7.76
C LEU A 290 2.92 -25.92 8.13
N ILE A 291 3.71 -25.12 8.86
CA ILE A 291 5.02 -25.52 9.38
C ILE A 291 4.89 -26.68 10.37
N LEU A 292 4.01 -26.54 11.38
CA LEU A 292 3.81 -27.56 12.41
C LEU A 292 3.26 -28.87 11.83
N GLN A 293 2.45 -28.77 10.77
CA GLN A 293 1.94 -29.93 10.02
C GLN A 293 2.95 -30.50 9.00
N ARG A 294 4.15 -29.92 8.91
CA ARG A 294 5.25 -30.32 8.02
C ARG A 294 4.96 -30.20 6.52
N TRP A 295 3.96 -29.40 6.12
CA TRP A 295 3.71 -29.09 4.72
C TRP A 295 4.87 -28.31 4.09
N ALA A 296 5.54 -27.46 4.88
CA ALA A 296 6.70 -26.68 4.45
C ALA A 296 8.03 -27.45 4.49
N THR A 297 8.02 -28.80 4.56
CA THR A 297 9.26 -29.60 4.59
C THR A 297 10.19 -29.21 3.44
N PRO A 298 11.47 -28.90 3.69
CA PRO A 298 12.27 -29.18 4.88
C PRO A 298 12.31 -28.08 5.96
N LEU A 299 11.57 -26.99 5.77
CA LEU A 299 11.52 -25.83 6.67
C LEU A 299 10.61 -26.09 7.88
N VAL A 300 11.11 -26.86 8.84
CA VAL A 300 10.38 -27.25 10.05
C VAL A 300 11.26 -27.11 11.30
N PRO A 301 10.68 -26.98 12.51
CA PRO A 301 11.46 -26.93 13.74
C PRO A 301 12.43 -28.11 13.88
N GLY A 302 13.67 -27.79 14.24
CA GLY A 302 14.80 -28.73 14.30
C GLY A 302 15.63 -28.86 13.02
N ARG A 303 15.22 -28.18 11.93
CA ARG A 303 16.02 -28.07 10.69
C ARG A 303 16.34 -26.64 10.28
N VAL A 304 15.69 -25.66 10.91
CA VAL A 304 15.78 -24.24 10.59
C VAL A 304 16.29 -23.50 11.83
N GLY A 305 17.20 -22.55 11.62
CA GLY A 305 17.71 -21.69 12.69
C GLY A 305 18.70 -22.39 13.62
N SER A 306 19.12 -21.67 14.67
CA SER A 306 20.08 -22.13 15.67
C SER A 306 19.44 -22.99 16.77
N GLU A 307 18.12 -22.89 16.97
CA GLU A 307 17.41 -23.61 18.02
C GLU A 307 17.29 -25.11 17.73
N GLN A 308 17.59 -25.94 18.73
CA GLN A 308 17.50 -27.39 18.60
C GLN A 308 16.15 -27.90 19.09
N PHE A 309 15.54 -28.80 18.31
CA PHE A 309 14.25 -29.41 18.65
C PHE A 309 14.29 -30.93 18.56
N ILE A 310 13.71 -31.60 19.55
CA ILE A 310 13.35 -33.02 19.48
C ILE A 310 11.93 -33.12 18.94
N SER A 311 11.72 -33.99 17.95
CA SER A 311 10.39 -34.25 17.42
C SER A 311 9.85 -35.61 17.85
N ALA A 312 8.59 -35.63 18.30
CA ALA A 312 7.86 -36.82 18.69
C ALA A 312 6.66 -37.09 17.75
N ARG A 313 5.92 -38.17 18.02
CA ARG A 313 4.69 -38.52 17.27
C ARG A 313 3.67 -37.38 17.34
N ASN A 314 2.73 -37.37 16.39
CA ASN A 314 1.71 -36.32 16.25
C ASN A 314 2.27 -34.91 15.99
N ASN A 315 3.46 -34.80 15.40
CA ASN A 315 4.14 -33.53 15.12
C ASN A 315 4.29 -32.66 16.37
N LEU A 316 4.73 -33.28 17.47
CA LEU A 316 5.12 -32.56 18.67
C LEU A 316 6.61 -32.20 18.55
N PHE A 317 6.95 -30.97 18.91
CA PHE A 317 8.32 -30.44 18.86
C PHE A 317 8.66 -29.84 20.23
N PHE A 318 9.83 -30.20 20.77
CA PHE A 318 10.31 -29.73 22.06
C PHE A 318 11.68 -29.09 21.90
N ALA A 319 11.79 -27.81 22.23
CA ALA A 319 13.07 -27.10 22.25
C ALA A 319 13.99 -27.67 23.34
N VAL A 320 15.28 -27.80 23.04
CA VAL A 320 16.29 -28.35 23.95
C VAL A 320 17.47 -27.40 24.07
N SER A 321 18.05 -27.33 25.26
CA SER A 321 19.31 -26.61 25.48
C SER A 321 20.46 -27.29 24.75
N SER A 322 21.34 -26.50 24.15
CA SER A 322 22.61 -26.95 23.57
C SER A 322 23.67 -27.30 24.63
N ASP A 323 23.44 -26.97 25.91
CA ASP A 323 24.37 -27.32 26.99
C ASP A 323 24.16 -28.76 27.46
N GLU A 324 25.14 -29.63 27.19
CA GLU A 324 25.19 -31.05 27.61
C GLU A 324 25.08 -31.27 29.14
N SER A 325 25.16 -30.19 29.94
CA SER A 325 25.09 -30.25 31.42
C SER A 325 23.67 -30.23 31.97
N ILE A 326 22.68 -29.77 31.20
CA ILE A 326 21.27 -29.81 31.57
C ILE A 326 20.66 -30.95 30.77
N THR A 327 20.76 -32.16 31.32
CA THR A 327 19.85 -33.24 30.96
C THR A 327 18.46 -32.81 31.44
N ASP A 328 17.77 -32.00 30.63
CA ASP A 328 16.32 -31.82 30.76
C ASP A 328 15.74 -33.20 30.47
N ASP A 329 15.60 -33.95 31.56
CA ASP A 329 15.22 -35.33 31.57
C ASP A 329 13.90 -35.44 30.78
N PRO A 330 13.85 -36.18 29.66
CA PRO A 330 12.62 -36.33 28.89
C PRO A 330 11.49 -36.93 29.74
N SER A 331 11.79 -37.42 30.95
CA SER A 331 10.85 -37.77 32.02
C SER A 331 10.00 -36.60 32.53
N ARG A 332 10.52 -35.34 32.58
CA ARG A 332 9.71 -34.12 32.86
C ARG A 332 8.74 -33.83 31.70
N LEU A 333 9.12 -34.23 30.49
CA LEU A 333 8.30 -34.22 29.27
C LEU A 333 7.44 -35.49 29.11
N SER A 334 7.45 -36.44 30.06
CA SER A 334 6.81 -37.76 29.90
C SER A 334 5.64 -38.01 30.86
N GLY A 335 5.32 -37.09 31.78
CA GLY A 335 4.29 -37.33 32.80
C GLY A 335 2.84 -37.08 32.36
N ASN A 336 2.58 -36.05 31.53
CA ASN A 336 1.21 -35.53 31.31
C ASN A 336 0.81 -35.29 29.83
N TYR A 337 1.65 -35.68 28.87
CA TYR A 337 1.47 -35.29 27.46
C TYR A 337 0.51 -36.21 26.68
N PHE A 338 -0.03 -37.25 27.32
CA PHE A 338 -0.93 -38.23 26.69
C PHE A 338 -2.27 -37.65 26.22
N ASN A 339 -2.68 -36.47 26.72
CA ASN A 339 -3.92 -35.78 26.32
C ASN A 339 -3.70 -34.58 25.38
N MET A 340 -2.49 -34.41 24.82
CA MET A 340 -2.21 -33.30 23.92
C MET A 340 -2.68 -33.58 22.49
N GLY A 341 -3.21 -32.54 21.85
CA GLY A 341 -3.56 -32.57 20.44
C GLY A 341 -2.32 -32.53 19.54
N PRO A 342 -2.49 -32.81 18.24
CA PRO A 342 -1.39 -32.83 17.28
C PRO A 342 -0.89 -31.42 16.91
N ASN A 343 0.31 -31.38 16.33
CA ASN A 343 0.95 -30.21 15.73
C ASN A 343 1.23 -29.10 16.75
N VAL A 344 2.09 -29.36 17.72
CA VAL A 344 2.41 -28.40 18.80
C VAL A 344 3.92 -28.28 18.93
N VAL A 345 4.41 -27.04 19.08
CA VAL A 345 5.81 -26.76 19.43
C VAL A 345 5.90 -26.11 20.81
N PHE A 346 6.84 -26.58 21.61
CA PHE A 346 7.12 -26.08 22.95
C PHE A 346 8.51 -25.46 22.99
N GLY A 347 8.58 -24.25 23.53
CA GLY A 347 9.83 -23.57 23.87
C GLY A 347 10.44 -24.16 25.13
N MET A 348 11.61 -23.65 25.49
CA MET A 348 12.34 -24.12 26.66
C MET A 348 11.63 -23.71 27.95
N ASN A 349 11.75 -24.51 29.00
CA ASN A 349 11.23 -24.20 30.35
C ASN A 349 9.72 -23.91 30.41
N CYS A 350 8.92 -24.57 29.58
CA CYS A 350 7.46 -24.47 29.65
C CYS A 350 6.88 -25.33 30.80
N THR A 351 5.89 -24.81 31.52
CA THR A 351 5.15 -25.56 32.55
C THR A 351 3.70 -25.72 32.13
N ILE A 352 3.20 -26.95 32.12
CA ILE A 352 1.88 -27.28 31.58
C ILE A 352 1.04 -27.96 32.66
N GLY A 353 -0.10 -27.35 32.96
CA GLY A 353 -1.08 -27.85 33.93
C GLY A 353 -1.79 -29.12 33.49
N ARG A 354 -2.39 -29.81 34.44
CA ARG A 354 -3.15 -31.06 34.21
C ARG A 354 -4.45 -30.77 33.46
N GLY A 355 -4.86 -31.72 32.62
CA GLY A 355 -6.11 -31.64 31.86
C GLY A 355 -6.13 -30.54 30.79
N THR A 356 -4.97 -29.99 30.44
CA THR A 356 -4.85 -28.99 29.37
C THR A 356 -4.93 -29.64 28.00
N VAL A 357 -5.53 -28.94 27.05
CA VAL A 357 -5.66 -29.39 25.65
C VAL A 357 -5.02 -28.36 24.74
N ILE A 358 -3.96 -28.75 24.04
CA ILE A 358 -3.23 -27.89 23.11
C ILE A 358 -3.21 -28.53 21.73
N LYS A 359 -3.56 -27.79 20.67
CA LYS A 359 -3.60 -28.30 19.29
C LYS A 359 -3.27 -27.22 18.27
N ASN A 360 -2.47 -27.55 17.25
CA ASN A 360 -2.07 -26.63 16.17
C ASN A 360 -1.49 -25.29 16.65
N SER A 361 -0.77 -25.30 17.77
CA SER A 361 -0.36 -24.08 18.45
C SER A 361 1.15 -24.05 18.70
N SER A 362 1.74 -22.86 18.72
CA SER A 362 3.12 -22.66 19.15
C SER A 362 3.16 -22.04 20.54
N ILE A 363 3.96 -22.62 21.43
CA ILE A 363 4.12 -22.19 22.82
C ILE A 363 5.56 -21.69 23.00
N GLY A 364 5.75 -20.39 23.20
CA GLY A 364 7.06 -19.78 23.41
C GLY A 364 7.71 -20.20 24.73
N SER A 365 9.02 -19.96 24.85
CA SER A 365 9.82 -20.34 26.03
C SER A 365 9.32 -19.67 27.32
N ARG A 366 9.59 -20.30 28.48
CA ARG A 366 9.21 -19.81 29.82
C ARG A 366 7.70 -19.57 30.00
N THR A 367 6.87 -20.20 29.18
CA THR A 367 5.41 -20.08 29.26
C THR A 367 4.84 -21.03 30.31
N ILE A 368 3.88 -20.53 31.10
CA ILE A 368 3.18 -21.30 32.14
C ILE A 368 1.71 -21.38 31.77
N ILE A 369 1.16 -22.59 31.76
CA ILE A 369 -0.25 -22.85 31.43
C ILE A 369 -0.90 -23.55 32.64
N GLY A 370 -1.96 -22.96 33.19
CA GLY A 370 -2.71 -23.51 34.32
C GLY A 370 -3.58 -24.73 33.96
N ASP A 371 -4.05 -25.43 34.99
CA ASP A 371 -4.88 -26.63 34.86
C ASP A 371 -6.20 -26.36 34.11
N GLY A 372 -6.66 -27.33 33.30
CA GLY A 372 -7.96 -27.29 32.61
C GLY A 372 -8.07 -26.32 31.42
N SER A 373 -6.97 -25.68 31.02
CA SER A 373 -6.97 -24.69 29.92
C SER A 373 -6.95 -25.33 28.52
N THR A 374 -7.62 -24.70 27.56
CA THR A 374 -7.72 -25.15 26.16
C THR A 374 -7.12 -24.11 25.22
N ILE A 375 -6.21 -24.53 24.34
CA ILE A 375 -5.45 -23.66 23.42
C ILE A 375 -5.46 -24.29 22.02
N ILE A 376 -6.18 -23.68 21.08
CA ILE A 376 -6.39 -24.25 19.75
C ILE A 376 -6.09 -23.21 18.68
N ASP A 377 -5.23 -23.57 17.72
CA ASP A 377 -4.84 -22.70 16.59
C ASP A 377 -4.33 -21.32 17.10
N CYS A 378 -3.37 -21.31 18.04
CA CYS A 378 -2.82 -20.09 18.63
C CYS A 378 -1.30 -19.96 18.43
N ILE A 379 -0.82 -18.72 18.36
CA ILE A 379 0.61 -18.40 18.46
C ILE A 379 0.82 -17.72 19.80
N ILE A 380 1.56 -18.36 20.71
CA ILE A 380 1.86 -17.84 22.05
C ILE A 380 3.34 -17.49 22.15
N GLY A 381 3.62 -16.25 22.52
CA GLY A 381 4.95 -15.69 22.72
C GLY A 381 5.68 -16.22 23.95
N GLU A 382 6.82 -15.59 24.24
CA GLU A 382 7.74 -15.96 25.30
C GLU A 382 7.33 -15.36 26.66
N GLY A 383 7.47 -16.12 27.74
CA GLY A 383 7.19 -15.66 29.11
C GLY A 383 5.71 -15.44 29.42
N VAL A 384 4.80 -15.99 28.62
CA VAL A 384 3.35 -15.84 28.80
C VAL A 384 2.88 -16.67 30.01
N ARG A 385 1.96 -16.12 30.80
CA ARG A 385 1.33 -16.80 31.95
C ARG A 385 -0.16 -16.92 31.73
N ILE A 386 -0.63 -18.15 31.55
CA ILE A 386 -2.04 -18.50 31.37
C ILE A 386 -2.54 -19.18 32.65
N GLY A 387 -3.60 -18.63 33.24
CA GLY A 387 -4.26 -19.15 34.43
C GLY A 387 -5.01 -20.47 34.21
N MET A 388 -5.79 -20.86 35.21
CA MET A 388 -6.65 -22.05 35.18
C MET A 388 -7.93 -21.82 34.40
N ASN A 389 -8.44 -22.87 33.75
CA ASN A 389 -9.69 -22.88 32.98
C ASN A 389 -9.78 -21.77 31.92
N VAL A 390 -8.67 -21.45 31.25
CA VAL A 390 -8.61 -20.46 30.17
C VAL A 390 -8.90 -21.11 28.82
N SER A 391 -9.68 -20.44 27.97
CA SER A 391 -9.94 -20.88 26.60
C SER A 391 -9.37 -19.87 25.60
N LEU A 392 -8.43 -20.32 24.77
CA LEU A 392 -7.84 -19.57 23.66
C LEU A 392 -8.13 -20.29 22.34
N SER A 393 -8.67 -19.58 21.37
CA SER A 393 -8.92 -20.11 20.03
C SER A 393 -8.47 -19.12 18.97
N GLY A 394 -7.69 -19.53 17.97
CA GLY A 394 -7.49 -18.74 16.74
C GLY A 394 -6.88 -17.36 16.95
N SER A 395 -6.01 -17.19 17.95
CA SER A 395 -5.54 -15.87 18.43
C SER A 395 -4.03 -15.81 18.60
N LEU A 396 -3.46 -14.61 18.51
CA LEU A 396 -2.03 -14.35 18.69
C LEU A 396 -1.79 -13.62 20.01
N ILE A 397 -0.93 -14.20 20.84
CA ILE A 397 -0.58 -13.71 22.18
C ILE A 397 0.91 -13.38 22.15
N ALA A 398 1.26 -12.11 22.29
CA ALA A 398 2.65 -11.64 22.27
C ALA A 398 3.38 -11.98 23.59
N ASP A 399 4.61 -11.48 23.72
CA ASP A 399 5.51 -11.83 24.81
C ASP A 399 5.07 -11.20 26.15
N GLU A 400 5.36 -11.88 27.25
CA GLU A 400 5.12 -11.42 28.63
C GLU A 400 3.66 -11.09 28.97
N VAL A 401 2.70 -11.66 28.22
CA VAL A 401 1.26 -11.50 28.49
C VAL A 401 0.83 -12.33 29.70
N ILE A 402 -0.03 -11.76 30.55
CA ILE A 402 -0.61 -12.43 31.72
C ILE A 402 -2.13 -12.56 31.53
N ILE A 403 -2.62 -13.78 31.49
CA ILE A 403 -4.05 -14.11 31.40
C ILE A 403 -4.44 -14.81 32.69
N ALA A 404 -5.30 -14.18 33.49
CA ALA A 404 -5.76 -14.75 34.76
C ALA A 404 -6.78 -15.88 34.58
N ASP A 405 -7.23 -16.46 35.70
CA ASP A 405 -8.11 -17.63 35.71
C ASP A 405 -9.50 -17.35 35.12
N ASN A 406 -10.11 -18.37 34.53
CA ASN A 406 -11.46 -18.36 33.97
C ASN A 406 -11.67 -17.32 32.85
N VAL A 407 -10.62 -16.97 32.11
CA VAL A 407 -10.70 -16.04 30.96
C VAL A 407 -11.03 -16.79 29.68
N THR A 408 -11.91 -16.21 28.84
CA THR A 408 -12.17 -16.70 27.48
C THR A 408 -11.73 -15.66 26.47
N VAL A 409 -10.77 -16.01 25.61
CA VAL A 409 -10.35 -15.16 24.49
C VAL A 409 -11.00 -15.67 23.22
N GLY A 410 -11.77 -14.79 22.58
CA GLY A 410 -12.41 -15.09 21.31
C GLY A 410 -11.41 -15.38 20.17
N PRO A 411 -11.92 -15.79 19.00
CA PRO A 411 -11.09 -15.95 17.82
C PRO A 411 -10.58 -14.62 17.28
N CYS A 412 -9.46 -14.68 16.57
CA CYS A 412 -8.85 -13.55 15.87
C CYS A 412 -8.42 -12.39 16.78
N CYS A 413 -8.15 -12.64 18.06
CA CYS A 413 -7.68 -11.62 18.99
C CYS A 413 -6.15 -11.46 18.90
N ILE A 414 -5.69 -10.25 19.17
CA ILE A 414 -4.26 -9.89 19.25
C ILE A 414 -4.03 -9.27 20.62
N LEU A 415 -3.25 -9.95 21.46
CA LEU A 415 -2.80 -9.40 22.75
C LEU A 415 -1.33 -8.97 22.60
N ALA A 416 -1.08 -7.67 22.66
CA ALA A 416 0.27 -7.11 22.58
C ALA A 416 1.11 -7.43 23.81
N SER A 417 2.42 -7.17 23.71
CA SER A 417 3.35 -7.53 24.78
C SER A 417 3.01 -6.86 26.10
N LYS A 418 3.23 -7.57 27.22
CA LYS A 418 3.00 -7.10 28.60
C LYS A 418 1.55 -6.76 28.97
N VAL A 419 0.58 -7.14 28.15
CA VAL A 419 -0.85 -6.99 28.49
C VAL A 419 -1.23 -7.93 29.66
N SER A 420 -2.10 -7.44 30.55
CA SER A 420 -2.65 -8.26 31.64
C SER A 420 -4.18 -8.28 31.59
N ILE A 421 -4.75 -9.48 31.49
CA ILE A 421 -6.20 -9.70 31.49
C ILE A 421 -6.60 -10.24 32.86
N ALA A 422 -7.48 -9.51 33.55
CA ALA A 422 -8.01 -9.90 34.84
C ALA A 422 -8.96 -11.11 34.76
N ALA A 423 -9.14 -11.79 35.89
CA ALA A 423 -9.86 -13.05 35.98
C ALA A 423 -11.34 -12.92 35.57
N SER A 424 -11.91 -14.02 35.06
CA SER A 424 -13.35 -14.12 34.69
C SER A 424 -13.82 -13.13 33.60
N LYS A 425 -12.89 -12.62 32.78
CA LYS A 425 -13.21 -11.73 31.66
C LYS A 425 -13.36 -12.50 30.34
N ILE A 426 -14.13 -11.91 29.43
CA ILE A 426 -14.30 -12.39 28.06
C ILE A 426 -13.71 -11.34 27.12
N VAL A 427 -12.74 -11.72 26.31
CA VAL A 427 -12.20 -10.88 25.24
C VAL A 427 -12.99 -11.16 23.97
N PRO A 428 -13.68 -10.16 23.39
CA PRO A 428 -14.48 -10.37 22.19
C PRO A 428 -13.63 -10.72 20.98
N ARG A 429 -14.27 -11.32 19.97
CA ARG A 429 -13.64 -11.66 18.69
C ARG A 429 -13.04 -10.41 18.04
N GLU A 430 -11.89 -10.56 17.39
CA GLU A 430 -11.20 -9.49 16.64
C GLU A 430 -10.76 -8.30 17.51
N SER A 431 -10.70 -8.47 18.84
CA SER A 431 -10.12 -7.48 19.73
C SER A 431 -8.60 -7.41 19.64
N VAL A 432 -8.08 -6.19 19.57
CA VAL A 432 -6.67 -5.86 19.68
C VAL A 432 -6.45 -5.13 20.99
N VAL A 433 -5.75 -5.76 21.93
CA VAL A 433 -5.50 -5.21 23.26
C VAL A 433 -4.02 -4.90 23.41
N CYS A 434 -3.72 -3.65 23.76
CA CYS A 434 -2.38 -3.13 23.94
C CYS A 434 -2.17 -2.60 25.37
N CYS A 435 -0.91 -2.61 25.83
CA CYS A 435 -0.55 -2.08 27.14
C CYS A 435 -0.45 -0.55 27.14
N VAL A 436 -0.12 0.05 26.00
CA VAL A 436 0.16 1.49 25.83
C VAL A 436 -0.83 2.04 24.79
N PRO A 437 -1.24 3.32 24.89
CA PRO A 437 -1.96 3.98 23.80
C PRO A 437 -1.12 4.03 22.53
N CYS A 438 -1.82 4.18 21.42
CA CYS A 438 -1.25 4.38 20.10
C CYS A 438 -0.34 5.62 20.06
N ALA A 439 0.77 5.56 19.33
CA ALA A 439 1.68 6.70 19.15
C ALA A 439 0.96 7.86 18.41
N GLU A 440 1.42 9.10 18.63
CA GLU A 440 0.81 10.29 18.02
C GLU A 440 0.91 10.26 16.48
N ASP A 441 1.94 9.61 15.95
CA ASP A 441 2.27 9.49 14.53
C ASP A 441 1.36 8.48 13.77
N GLU A 442 0.56 7.69 14.50
CA GLU A 442 -0.33 6.68 13.94
C GLU A 442 -1.76 7.21 13.76
N GLU A 443 -1.91 8.23 12.93
CA GLU A 443 -3.18 8.94 12.71
C GLU A 443 -4.35 8.04 12.26
N ASP A 444 -4.10 6.84 11.73
CA ASP A 444 -5.16 5.93 11.27
C ASP A 444 -5.74 5.02 12.37
N ILE A 445 -5.12 5.00 13.55
CA ILE A 445 -5.49 4.10 14.65
C ILE A 445 -6.12 4.93 15.78
N VAL A 446 -7.25 4.44 16.29
CA VAL A 446 -7.93 4.98 17.45
C VAL A 446 -7.69 4.05 18.63
N CYS A 447 -7.32 4.65 19.76
CA CYS A 447 -7.20 3.96 21.02
C CYS A 447 -8.44 4.26 21.89
N SER A 448 -9.15 3.20 22.29
CA SER A 448 -10.23 3.28 23.29
C SER A 448 -9.80 2.58 24.58
N ASN A 449 -9.86 3.27 25.71
CA ASN A 449 -9.59 2.64 27.00
C ASN A 449 -10.77 1.77 27.41
N SER A 450 -10.50 0.48 27.63
CA SER A 450 -11.47 -0.51 28.07
C SER A 450 -11.03 -1.10 29.41
N GLU A 451 -11.91 -1.90 30.03
CA GLU A 451 -11.51 -2.67 31.21
C GLU A 451 -10.47 -3.78 30.92
N LEU A 452 -10.19 -4.06 29.65
CA LEU A 452 -9.19 -5.05 29.20
C LEU A 452 -7.82 -4.40 28.95
N GLY A 453 -7.74 -3.07 28.90
CA GLY A 453 -6.55 -2.30 28.52
C GLY A 453 -6.86 -1.30 27.40
N CYS A 454 -5.82 -0.89 26.66
CA CYS A 454 -5.96 -0.01 25.51
C CYS A 454 -6.41 -0.83 24.29
N GLU A 455 -7.65 -0.68 23.85
CA GLU A 455 -8.12 -1.34 22.63
C GLU A 455 -7.82 -0.49 21.40
N TRP A 456 -7.14 -1.08 20.42
CA TRP A 456 -6.76 -0.40 19.19
C TRP A 456 -7.71 -0.80 18.05
N ARG A 457 -8.19 0.18 17.28
CA ARG A 457 -9.04 -0.02 16.11
C ARG A 457 -8.68 0.96 15.01
N PHE A 458 -8.83 0.57 13.75
CA PHE A 458 -8.66 1.53 12.66
C PHE A 458 -9.83 2.52 12.61
N LYS A 459 -9.55 3.79 12.32
CA LYS A 459 -10.57 4.83 12.09
C LYS A 459 -11.60 4.43 11.04
N GLY A 460 -11.18 3.67 10.03
CA GLY A 460 -12.04 3.16 8.95
C GLY A 460 -12.88 1.92 9.30
N GLY A 461 -12.81 1.40 10.53
CA GLY A 461 -13.53 0.19 10.95
C GLY A 461 -12.99 -1.13 10.35
N GLU A 462 -11.80 -1.09 9.76
CA GLU A 462 -11.14 -2.25 9.16
C GLU A 462 -10.59 -3.20 10.25
N SER A 463 -10.44 -4.49 9.91
CA SER A 463 -9.91 -5.50 10.81
C SER A 463 -8.37 -5.48 10.82
N PHE A 464 -7.76 -5.58 12.00
CA PHE A 464 -6.32 -5.84 12.11
C PHE A 464 -5.96 -7.25 11.64
N TRP A 465 -6.88 -8.22 11.82
CA TRP A 465 -6.60 -9.63 11.61
C TRP A 465 -6.40 -10.01 10.13
N LYS A 466 -7.19 -9.41 9.24
CA LYS A 466 -7.15 -9.64 7.79
C LYS A 466 -6.85 -8.36 7.05
N ALA A 467 -6.10 -8.45 5.96
CA ALA A 467 -5.95 -7.31 5.05
C ALA A 467 -7.31 -6.99 4.43
N SER A 468 -7.87 -5.81 4.72
CA SER A 468 -9.00 -5.26 3.94
C SER A 468 -8.46 -4.52 2.72
N SER A 469 -9.14 -4.66 1.59
CA SER A 469 -8.79 -4.01 0.31
C SER A 469 -8.88 -2.48 0.37
N LYS A 470 -9.69 -1.93 1.28
CA LYS A 470 -9.92 -0.47 1.43
C LYS A 470 -8.67 0.31 1.88
N ARG A 471 -7.79 -0.26 2.70
CA ARG A 471 -6.59 0.43 3.19
C ARG A 471 -5.53 0.67 2.12
N ARG A 472 -5.44 -0.22 1.13
CA ARG A 472 -4.46 -0.09 0.04
C ARG A 472 -4.81 1.04 -0.93
N LYS A 473 -6.08 1.47 -0.98
CA LYS A 473 -6.50 2.67 -1.72
C LYS A 473 -5.92 3.97 -1.13
N ARG A 474 -5.71 4.05 0.20
CA ARG A 474 -5.19 5.26 0.86
C ARG A 474 -3.67 5.41 0.79
N SER A 475 -2.93 4.30 0.67
CA SER A 475 -1.49 4.36 0.36
C SER A 475 -1.22 4.60 -1.13
N ASP A 476 -2.18 4.29 -2.00
CA ASP A 476 -2.07 4.41 -3.46
C ASP A 476 -2.47 5.82 -4.00
N SER A 477 -2.77 6.82 -3.15
CA SER A 477 -3.27 8.12 -3.63
C SER A 477 -2.19 9.17 -3.96
N SER A 478 -0.91 8.80 -4.04
CA SER A 478 0.16 9.74 -4.44
C SER A 478 0.48 9.71 -5.93
N THR A 479 -0.29 9.03 -6.77
CA THR A 479 -0.11 9.09 -8.23
C THR A 479 -0.70 10.40 -8.77
N THR A 480 0.04 11.51 -8.65
CA THR A 480 -0.16 12.67 -9.54
C THR A 480 0.38 12.30 -10.92
N GLY A 481 -0.48 11.76 -11.79
CA GLY A 481 -0.11 11.45 -13.16
C GLY A 481 -1.21 10.77 -13.96
N ARG A 482 -2.10 11.57 -14.57
CA ARG A 482 -2.98 11.21 -15.70
C ARG A 482 -3.63 9.81 -15.64
N GLY A 483 -4.39 9.55 -14.57
CA GLY A 483 -5.55 8.65 -14.66
C GLY A 483 -6.78 9.50 -14.94
N VAL A 484 -7.57 9.14 -15.95
CA VAL A 484 -8.90 9.73 -16.18
C VAL A 484 -9.67 9.70 -14.86
N ASP A 485 -10.02 10.88 -14.36
CA ASP A 485 -10.72 11.08 -13.11
C ASP A 485 -12.06 10.34 -13.17
N SER A 486 -12.18 9.26 -12.41
CA SER A 486 -13.46 8.63 -12.12
C SER A 486 -13.91 9.06 -10.73
N THR A 487 -14.16 10.37 -10.58
CA THR A 487 -14.99 10.95 -9.52
C THR A 487 -16.43 10.49 -9.75
N PHE A 488 -16.75 9.29 -9.29
CA PHE A 488 -18.13 8.86 -9.05
C PHE A 488 -18.25 8.50 -7.57
N GLU A 489 -18.60 9.50 -6.77
CA GLU A 489 -19.20 9.25 -5.46
C GLU A 489 -20.56 8.58 -5.70
N LYS A 490 -20.67 7.33 -5.28
CA LYS A 490 -21.95 6.60 -5.25
C LYS A 490 -22.72 7.06 -4.02
N SER A 491 -23.74 7.89 -4.22
CA SER A 491 -24.93 7.86 -3.40
C SER A 491 -25.84 6.76 -3.93
N ASP A 492 -26.13 5.76 -3.10
CA ASP A 492 -27.12 4.73 -3.36
C ASP A 492 -28.51 5.38 -3.43
N ASP A 493 -29.07 5.50 -4.63
CA ASP A 493 -30.51 5.47 -4.88
C ASP A 493 -30.73 5.04 -6.34
N GLU A 494 -31.32 3.86 -6.51
CA GLU A 494 -31.71 3.28 -7.78
C GLU A 494 -32.90 4.05 -8.37
N GLU A 495 -32.66 4.90 -9.37
CA GLU A 495 -33.60 5.14 -10.47
C GLU A 495 -32.83 5.52 -11.74
N ASP A 496 -33.06 4.77 -12.82
CA ASP A 496 -32.49 4.96 -14.15
C ASP A 496 -32.60 6.42 -14.62
N THR A 497 -31.53 7.19 -14.37
CA THR A 497 -31.28 8.44 -15.06
C THR A 497 -30.01 8.25 -15.86
N ILE A 498 -30.19 8.14 -17.18
CA ILE A 498 -29.10 8.32 -18.15
C ILE A 498 -28.41 9.63 -17.77
N ALA A 499 -27.22 9.56 -17.18
CA ALA A 499 -26.41 10.72 -16.89
C ALA A 499 -26.21 11.45 -18.22
N LYS A 500 -26.87 12.59 -18.39
CA LYS A 500 -26.51 13.54 -19.45
C LYS A 500 -25.04 13.81 -19.23
N GLU A 501 -24.20 13.53 -20.23
CA GLU A 501 -22.84 14.05 -20.26
C GLU A 501 -22.94 15.56 -19.98
N MET A 502 -22.45 15.99 -18.82
CA MET A 502 -22.43 17.41 -18.48
C MET A 502 -21.64 18.13 -19.57
N ASP A 503 -22.21 19.22 -20.07
CA ASP A 503 -21.56 20.03 -21.10
C ASP A 503 -20.20 20.53 -20.58
N ASN A 504 -19.21 20.62 -21.46
CA ASN A 504 -17.87 21.08 -21.10
C ASN A 504 -17.91 22.49 -20.48
N THR A 505 -18.88 23.32 -20.91
CA THR A 505 -19.18 24.64 -20.34
C THR A 505 -19.60 24.56 -18.87
N GLU A 506 -20.45 23.59 -18.52
CA GLU A 506 -20.99 23.43 -17.18
C GLU A 506 -19.92 22.92 -16.21
N LYS A 507 -19.08 21.97 -16.65
CA LYS A 507 -17.92 21.49 -15.88
C LYS A 507 -16.93 22.61 -15.59
N PHE A 508 -16.64 23.44 -16.60
CA PHE A 508 -15.79 24.61 -16.42
C PHE A 508 -16.39 25.62 -15.45
N PHE A 509 -17.69 25.89 -15.54
CA PHE A 509 -18.35 26.82 -14.64
C PHE A 509 -18.22 26.39 -13.18
N GLU A 510 -18.47 25.11 -12.87
CA GLU A 510 -18.33 24.60 -11.49
C GLU A 510 -16.87 24.63 -11.01
N GLU A 511 -15.90 24.21 -11.83
CA GLU A 511 -14.47 24.26 -11.45
C GLU A 511 -13.99 25.71 -11.19
N VAL A 512 -14.38 26.67 -12.05
CA VAL A 512 -14.05 28.09 -11.86
C VAL A 512 -14.69 28.64 -10.59
N LYS A 513 -15.95 28.28 -10.33
CA LYS A 513 -16.68 28.71 -9.12
C LYS A 513 -16.03 28.16 -7.86
N GLU A 514 -15.66 26.88 -7.82
CA GLU A 514 -14.95 26.28 -6.68
C GLU A 514 -13.60 26.95 -6.42
N SER A 515 -12.81 27.18 -7.48
CA SER A 515 -11.53 27.91 -7.37
C SER A 515 -11.72 29.33 -6.83
N MET A 516 -12.77 30.03 -7.26
CA MET A 516 -13.12 31.35 -6.75
C MET A 516 -13.59 31.32 -5.29
N GLU A 517 -14.44 30.37 -4.89
CA GLU A 517 -14.91 30.22 -3.50
C GLU A 517 -13.75 29.94 -2.55
N ARG A 518 -12.81 29.06 -2.95
CA ARG A 518 -11.60 28.74 -2.17
C ARG A 518 -10.74 29.98 -1.91
N ILE A 519 -10.57 30.83 -2.92
CA ILE A 519 -9.75 32.04 -2.79
C ILE A 519 -10.50 33.13 -2.01
N ALA A 520 -11.81 33.26 -2.22
CA ALA A 520 -12.66 34.21 -1.48
C ALA A 520 -12.73 33.90 0.03
N ALA A 521 -12.60 32.62 0.41
CA ALA A 521 -12.58 32.18 1.82
C ALA A 521 -11.22 32.38 2.52
N SER A 522 -10.15 32.69 1.77
CA SER A 522 -8.80 32.89 2.35
C SER A 522 -8.62 34.32 2.91
N GLU A 523 -8.10 34.44 4.14
CA GLU A 523 -7.90 35.75 4.82
C GLU A 523 -6.62 36.50 4.40
N SER A 524 -5.75 35.89 3.59
CA SER A 524 -4.47 36.47 3.17
C SER A 524 -4.62 37.40 1.95
N SER A 525 -4.22 38.67 2.10
CA SER A 525 -4.03 39.66 1.02
C SER A 525 -3.15 39.10 -0.11
N GLY A 526 -3.37 39.30 -1.42
CA GLY A 526 -4.26 40.19 -2.15
C GLY A 526 -3.90 40.33 -3.65
N GLU A 527 -2.84 39.70 -4.16
CA GLU A 527 -2.52 39.75 -5.61
C GLU A 527 -1.96 38.42 -6.17
N HIS A 528 -1.07 37.74 -5.43
CA HIS A 528 -0.52 36.44 -5.84
C HIS A 528 -1.57 35.34 -5.99
N LEU A 529 -2.57 35.32 -5.10
CA LEU A 529 -3.68 34.36 -5.20
C LEU A 529 -4.57 34.64 -6.43
N VAL A 530 -4.78 35.90 -6.77
CA VAL A 530 -5.55 36.28 -7.97
C VAL A 530 -4.76 35.91 -9.25
N ARG A 531 -3.43 36.04 -9.23
CA ARG A 531 -2.57 35.54 -10.32
C ARG A 531 -2.66 34.02 -10.47
N ASN A 532 -2.68 33.28 -9.36
CA ASN A 532 -2.88 31.82 -9.40
C ASN A 532 -4.27 31.45 -9.93
N LEU A 533 -5.31 32.19 -9.53
CA LEU A 533 -6.66 32.01 -10.08
C LEU A 533 -6.69 32.22 -11.60
N ILE A 534 -6.00 33.24 -12.11
CA ILE A 534 -5.89 33.46 -13.56
C ILE A 534 -5.24 32.25 -14.25
N LEU A 535 -4.21 31.64 -13.64
CA LEU A 535 -3.58 30.43 -14.19
C LEU A 535 -4.52 29.21 -14.13
N GLU A 536 -5.25 29.03 -13.04
CA GLU A 536 -6.24 27.94 -12.88
C GLU A 536 -7.36 28.06 -13.93
N ILE A 537 -7.94 29.26 -14.10
CA ILE A 537 -8.97 29.52 -15.11
C ILE A 537 -8.43 29.30 -16.53
N ASN A 538 -7.22 29.76 -16.84
CA ASN A 538 -6.61 29.54 -18.15
C ASN A 538 -6.30 28.05 -18.42
N SER A 539 -5.85 27.32 -17.39
CA SER A 539 -5.66 25.87 -17.46
C SER A 539 -6.99 25.16 -17.72
N SER A 540 -8.04 25.54 -17.01
CA SER A 540 -9.40 25.00 -17.17
C SER A 540 -9.96 25.30 -18.55
N LYS A 541 -9.78 26.52 -19.06
CA LYS A 541 -10.15 26.90 -20.43
C LYS A 541 -9.49 25.97 -21.46
N LEU A 542 -8.20 25.68 -21.30
CA LEU A 542 -7.47 24.79 -22.20
C LEU A 542 -7.91 23.33 -22.05
N ALA A 543 -8.24 22.89 -20.83
CA ALA A 543 -8.72 21.55 -20.56
C ALA A 543 -10.08 21.27 -21.19
N TYR A 544 -11.02 22.21 -21.08
CA TYR A 544 -12.39 22.08 -21.62
C TYR A 544 -12.57 22.66 -23.03
N ASN A 545 -11.52 23.25 -23.60
CA ASN A 545 -11.52 23.89 -24.93
C ASN A 545 -12.62 24.96 -25.10
N ILE A 546 -12.69 25.90 -24.16
CA ILE A 546 -13.74 26.93 -24.12
C ILE A 546 -13.27 28.22 -24.81
N SER A 547 -14.20 28.88 -25.50
CA SER A 547 -13.92 30.15 -26.19
C SER A 547 -13.64 31.28 -25.19
N MET A 548 -12.89 32.31 -25.58
CA MET A 548 -12.63 33.44 -24.67
C MET A 548 -13.91 34.22 -24.31
N GLU A 549 -14.91 34.21 -25.18
CA GLU A 549 -16.20 34.86 -24.97
C GLU A 549 -16.99 34.11 -23.88
N ASP A 550 -17.03 32.78 -23.97
CA ASP A 550 -17.67 31.93 -22.95
C ASP A 550 -16.91 31.94 -21.62
N VAL A 551 -15.58 32.05 -21.65
CA VAL A 551 -14.78 32.24 -20.42
C VAL A 551 -15.17 33.55 -19.74
N ALA A 552 -15.22 34.66 -20.47
CA ALA A 552 -15.60 35.95 -19.90
C ALA A 552 -17.00 35.90 -19.28
N LYS A 553 -17.96 35.30 -19.98
CA LYS A 553 -19.32 35.10 -19.46
C LYS A 553 -19.35 34.27 -18.18
N ASN A 554 -18.76 33.07 -18.20
CA ASN A 554 -18.80 32.12 -17.09
C ASN A 554 -17.99 32.60 -15.88
N VAL A 555 -16.88 33.31 -16.08
CA VAL A 555 -16.08 33.88 -14.98
C VAL A 555 -16.86 34.95 -14.23
N LEU A 556 -17.58 35.85 -14.92
CA LEU A 556 -18.43 36.82 -14.23
C LEU A 556 -19.64 36.15 -13.57
N LEU A 557 -20.25 35.18 -14.24
CA LEU A 557 -21.39 34.44 -13.70
C LEU A 557 -21.01 33.67 -12.42
N ALA A 558 -19.83 33.02 -12.42
CA ALA A 558 -19.29 32.32 -11.26
C ALA A 558 -18.98 33.30 -10.12
N PHE A 559 -18.38 34.45 -10.44
CA PHE A 559 -18.13 35.52 -9.47
C PHE A 559 -19.42 36.01 -8.81
N LEU A 560 -20.47 36.29 -9.59
CA LEU A 560 -21.76 36.73 -9.03
C LEU A 560 -22.43 35.64 -8.18
N SER A 561 -22.17 34.36 -8.50
CA SER A 561 -22.73 33.19 -7.81
C SER A 561 -22.01 32.82 -6.51
N LEU A 562 -20.98 33.55 -6.09
CA LEU A 562 -20.24 33.27 -4.86
C LEU A 562 -21.09 33.50 -3.61
N ARG A 563 -20.97 32.59 -2.62
CA ARG A 563 -21.68 32.68 -1.32
C ARG A 563 -21.41 33.97 -0.55
N SER A 564 -20.22 34.55 -0.74
CA SER A 564 -19.80 35.80 -0.09
C SER A 564 -20.56 37.04 -0.61
N ASN A 565 -21.19 36.95 -1.78
CA ASN A 565 -21.86 38.07 -2.48
C ASN A 565 -23.33 38.25 -2.03
N SER A 566 -23.52 38.46 -0.73
CA SER A 566 -24.86 38.65 -0.14
C SER A 566 -25.43 40.08 -0.26
N SER A 567 -24.59 41.07 -0.56
CA SER A 567 -25.00 42.48 -0.70
C SER A 567 -24.08 43.25 -1.66
N PHE A 568 -24.56 44.40 -2.16
CA PHE A 568 -23.78 45.28 -3.06
C PHE A 568 -22.39 45.64 -2.50
N GLY A 569 -22.30 45.94 -1.20
CA GLY A 569 -21.03 46.32 -0.57
C GLY A 569 -20.01 45.17 -0.53
N ALA A 570 -20.47 43.92 -0.41
CA ALA A 570 -19.60 42.75 -0.46
C ALA A 570 -19.04 42.51 -1.87
N ILE A 571 -19.90 42.66 -2.88
CA ILE A 571 -19.51 42.55 -4.30
C ILE A 571 -18.48 43.62 -4.63
N HIS A 572 -18.74 44.89 -4.29
CA HIS A 572 -17.84 46.01 -4.55
C HIS A 572 -16.46 45.82 -3.90
N LEU A 573 -16.41 45.35 -2.65
CA LEU A 573 -15.15 45.07 -1.96
C LEU A 573 -14.35 43.94 -2.65
N LEU A 574 -15.02 42.91 -3.14
CA LEU A 574 -14.37 41.80 -3.85
C LEU A 574 -13.90 42.20 -5.24
N VAL A 575 -14.64 43.04 -5.97
CA VAL A 575 -14.21 43.60 -7.25
C VAL A 575 -12.91 44.39 -7.08
N GLN A 576 -12.84 45.25 -6.06
CA GLN A 576 -11.62 46.01 -5.75
C GLN A 576 -10.42 45.11 -5.40
N LYS A 577 -10.66 44.05 -4.64
CA LYS A 577 -9.61 43.06 -4.31
C LYS A 577 -9.15 42.28 -5.55
N TRP A 578 -10.04 42.01 -6.50
CA TRP A 578 -9.77 41.16 -7.66
C TRP A 578 -9.59 41.95 -8.95
N LYS A 579 -9.24 43.24 -8.88
CA LYS A 579 -9.06 44.12 -10.05
C LYS A 579 -8.14 43.53 -11.12
N ALA A 580 -7.07 42.83 -10.71
CA ALA A 580 -6.16 42.13 -11.63
C ALA A 580 -6.82 41.01 -12.45
N LEU A 581 -7.84 40.34 -11.90
CA LEU A 581 -8.63 39.32 -12.61
C LEU A 581 -9.44 39.96 -13.74
N PHE A 582 -10.20 41.01 -13.41
CA PHE A 582 -11.06 41.70 -14.36
C PHE A 582 -10.24 42.38 -15.46
N ALA A 583 -9.14 43.04 -15.10
CA ALA A 583 -8.22 43.63 -16.05
C ALA A 583 -7.59 42.62 -17.01
N ASN A 584 -7.55 41.32 -16.68
CA ASN A 584 -7.02 40.30 -17.58
C ASN A 584 -8.04 39.82 -18.61
N TYR A 585 -9.32 39.68 -18.23
CA TYR A 585 -10.35 39.04 -19.07
C TYR A 585 -11.24 40.02 -19.85
N TYR A 586 -11.45 41.26 -19.36
CA TYR A 586 -12.44 42.20 -19.93
C TYR A 586 -11.83 43.37 -20.70
N LYS A 587 -10.58 43.25 -21.21
CA LYS A 587 -10.00 44.28 -22.09
C LYS A 587 -10.70 44.41 -23.45
N PRO A 588 -11.06 43.32 -24.15
CA PRO A 588 -11.75 43.44 -25.44
C PRO A 588 -13.23 43.77 -25.23
N MET A 589 -13.75 44.71 -26.03
CA MET A 589 -15.18 45.11 -26.02
C MET A 589 -16.14 43.91 -26.09
N LYS A 590 -15.82 42.90 -26.91
CA LYS A 590 -16.62 41.66 -27.00
C LYS A 590 -16.76 40.94 -25.65
N ASN A 591 -15.70 40.87 -24.86
CA ASN A 591 -15.72 40.21 -23.56
C ASN A 591 -16.47 41.05 -22.52
N GLN A 592 -16.40 42.38 -22.62
CA GLN A 592 -17.18 43.29 -21.79
C GLN A 592 -18.68 43.09 -22.02
N ILE A 593 -19.11 42.94 -23.27
CA ILE A 593 -20.51 42.60 -23.62
C ILE A 593 -20.90 41.23 -23.04
N GLN A 594 -20.03 40.22 -23.10
CA GLN A 594 -20.28 38.91 -22.48
C GLN A 594 -20.40 38.97 -20.96
N ALA A 595 -19.68 39.88 -20.31
CA ALA A 595 -19.87 40.20 -18.90
C ALA A 595 -21.29 40.72 -18.64
N LEU A 596 -21.76 41.68 -19.43
CA LEU A 596 -23.12 42.22 -19.27
C LEU A 596 -24.22 41.17 -19.51
N ILE A 597 -24.01 40.25 -20.47
CA ILE A 597 -24.88 39.09 -20.69
C ILE A 597 -24.89 38.15 -19.46
N ALA A 598 -23.76 37.95 -18.79
CA ALA A 598 -23.71 37.16 -17.55
C ALA A 598 -24.50 37.83 -16.40
N VAL A 599 -24.51 39.17 -16.31
CA VAL A 599 -25.34 39.92 -15.35
C VAL A 599 -26.83 39.71 -15.65
N GLU A 600 -27.21 39.72 -16.93
CA GLU A 600 -28.58 39.42 -17.37
C GLU A 600 -29.02 38.00 -17.00
N GLU A 601 -28.17 37.01 -17.27
CA GLU A 601 -28.45 35.62 -16.94
C GLU A 601 -28.59 35.40 -15.42
N PHE A 602 -27.73 36.04 -14.63
CA PHE A 602 -27.81 35.99 -13.17
C PHE A 602 -29.07 36.65 -12.63
N LEU A 603 -29.52 37.77 -13.22
CA LEU A 603 -30.78 38.42 -12.88
C LEU A 603 -31.98 37.51 -13.12
N ASN A 604 -31.99 36.79 -14.25
CA ASN A 604 -33.05 35.84 -14.59
C ASN A 604 -33.11 34.66 -13.61
N ALA A 605 -31.96 34.22 -13.09
CA ALA A 605 -31.87 33.16 -12.09
C ALA A 605 -32.23 33.61 -10.66
N ASN A 606 -31.94 34.86 -10.28
CA ASN A 606 -32.08 35.35 -8.91
C ASN A 606 -32.93 36.64 -8.79
N THR A 607 -34.19 36.48 -8.38
CA THR A 607 -35.14 37.62 -8.24
C THR A 607 -34.71 38.65 -7.19
N ALA A 608 -33.92 38.26 -6.19
CA ALA A 608 -33.40 39.16 -5.15
C ALA A 608 -32.32 40.12 -5.68
N PHE A 609 -31.68 39.78 -6.81
CA PHE A 609 -30.63 40.59 -7.42
C PHE A 609 -31.16 41.87 -8.10
N LYS A 610 -32.47 41.89 -8.44
CA LYS A 610 -33.15 42.94 -9.20
C LYS A 610 -32.95 44.37 -8.65
N SER A 611 -32.91 44.54 -7.33
CA SER A 611 -32.76 45.85 -6.69
C SER A 611 -31.33 46.40 -6.71
N ILE A 612 -30.35 45.53 -6.99
CA ILE A 612 -28.92 45.83 -6.96
C ILE A 612 -28.32 45.83 -8.38
N THR A 613 -28.96 45.19 -9.36
CA THR A 613 -28.48 45.06 -10.76
C THR A 613 -28.02 46.38 -11.38
N ALA A 614 -28.82 47.45 -11.31
CA ALA A 614 -28.44 48.76 -11.84
C ALA A 614 -27.13 49.27 -11.20
N LYS A 615 -27.00 49.12 -9.87
CA LYS A 615 -25.79 49.52 -9.15
C LYS A 615 -24.57 48.67 -9.53
N VAL A 616 -24.75 47.39 -9.84
CA VAL A 616 -23.66 46.52 -10.30
C VAL A 616 -23.17 46.96 -11.68
N VAL A 617 -24.08 47.25 -12.62
CA VAL A 617 -23.71 47.73 -13.95
C VAL A 617 -22.96 49.06 -13.85
N HIS A 618 -23.46 50.00 -13.04
CA HIS A 618 -22.76 51.26 -12.77
C HIS A 618 -21.38 51.06 -12.12
N MET A 619 -21.26 50.12 -11.18
CA MET A 619 -19.98 49.79 -10.54
C MET A 619 -18.97 49.17 -11.51
N LEU A 620 -19.41 48.33 -12.45
CA LEU A 620 -18.53 47.78 -13.49
C LEU A 620 -17.97 48.87 -14.41
N TYR A 621 -18.74 49.95 -14.63
CA TYR A 621 -18.27 51.15 -15.33
C TYR A 621 -17.28 51.96 -14.48
N GLU A 622 -17.64 52.29 -13.22
CA GLU A 622 -16.77 53.07 -12.31
C GLU A 622 -15.40 52.42 -12.03
N GLU A 623 -15.30 51.09 -12.06
CA GLU A 623 -14.05 50.36 -11.81
C GLU A 623 -13.23 50.02 -13.08
N ASP A 624 -13.59 50.61 -14.24
CA ASP A 624 -12.95 50.42 -15.55
C ASP A 624 -13.00 48.96 -16.06
N ILE A 625 -14.08 48.22 -15.77
CA ILE A 625 -14.26 46.83 -16.23
C ILE A 625 -15.01 46.78 -17.56
N VAL A 626 -15.96 47.70 -17.75
CA VAL A 626 -16.80 47.81 -18.95
C VAL A 626 -16.81 49.27 -19.38
N ASP A 627 -16.56 49.51 -20.67
CA ASP A 627 -16.57 50.84 -21.27
C ASP A 627 -17.99 51.25 -21.69
N GLU A 628 -18.23 52.55 -21.83
CA GLU A 628 -19.52 53.12 -22.25
C GLU A 628 -20.04 52.50 -23.56
N ASP A 629 -19.18 52.44 -24.58
CA ASP A 629 -19.51 51.85 -25.88
C ASP A 629 -20.06 50.41 -25.76
N ALA A 630 -19.51 49.63 -24.83
CA ALA A 630 -19.93 48.24 -24.60
C ALA A 630 -21.30 48.16 -23.92
N ILE A 631 -21.63 49.09 -23.02
CA ILE A 631 -22.94 49.19 -22.37
C ILE A 631 -24.00 49.58 -23.40
N LEU A 632 -23.72 50.56 -24.26
CA LEU A 632 -24.62 51.00 -25.30
C LEU A 632 -24.85 49.93 -26.37
N GLU A 633 -23.80 49.22 -26.80
CA GLU A 633 -23.92 48.12 -27.78
C GLU A 633 -24.67 46.92 -27.18
N TRP A 634 -24.38 46.55 -25.93
CA TRP A 634 -25.14 45.51 -25.24
C TRP A 634 -26.62 45.89 -25.11
N HIS A 635 -26.95 47.11 -24.68
CA HIS A 635 -28.35 47.55 -24.55
C HIS A 635 -29.11 47.50 -25.89
N ARG A 636 -28.45 47.76 -27.02
CA ARG A 636 -29.05 47.63 -28.37
C ARG A 636 -29.30 46.16 -28.76
N SER A 637 -28.55 45.23 -28.19
CA SER A 637 -28.70 43.77 -28.44
C SER A 637 -29.76 43.09 -27.56
N VAL A 638 -30.18 43.74 -26.46
CA VAL A 638 -31.18 43.23 -25.52
C VAL A 638 -32.59 43.30 -26.13
N ALA A 639 -33.39 42.25 -25.94
CA ALA A 639 -34.76 42.18 -26.45
C ALA A 639 -35.69 43.24 -25.82
N ASP A 640 -36.66 43.74 -26.61
CA ASP A 640 -37.54 44.85 -26.20
C ASP A 640 -38.39 44.54 -24.95
N ASP A 641 -38.60 43.27 -24.64
CA ASP A 641 -39.41 42.75 -23.53
C ASP A 641 -38.59 42.35 -22.28
N ALA A 642 -37.26 42.47 -22.33
CA ALA A 642 -36.38 42.05 -21.24
C ALA A 642 -36.47 42.98 -20.01
N GLN A 643 -36.61 42.40 -18.81
CA GLN A 643 -36.74 43.16 -17.56
C GLN A 643 -35.52 44.05 -17.25
N ILE A 644 -34.34 43.67 -17.72
CA ILE A 644 -33.10 44.40 -17.48
C ILE A 644 -33.10 45.79 -18.15
N ARG A 645 -33.82 45.94 -19.26
CA ARG A 645 -33.92 47.19 -20.01
C ARG A 645 -34.56 48.32 -19.18
N ALA A 646 -35.64 48.00 -18.48
CA ALA A 646 -36.32 48.95 -17.60
C ALA A 646 -35.52 49.30 -16.33
N ILE A 647 -34.63 48.41 -15.90
CA ILE A 647 -33.82 48.58 -14.68
C ILE A 647 -32.59 49.46 -14.96
N VAL A 648 -31.98 49.30 -16.14
CA VAL A 648 -30.75 50.01 -16.52
C VAL A 648 -31.04 51.31 -17.27
N ALA A 649 -32.28 51.58 -17.68
CA ALA A 649 -32.68 52.81 -18.37
C ALA A 649 -32.13 54.11 -17.75
N PRO A 650 -32.18 54.33 -16.41
CA PRO A 650 -31.62 55.54 -15.81
C PRO A 650 -30.11 55.72 -15.99
N ILE A 651 -29.36 54.62 -16.18
CA ILE A 651 -27.90 54.66 -16.42
C ILE A 651 -27.63 54.97 -17.88
N ILE A 652 -28.46 54.45 -18.79
CA ILE A 652 -28.31 54.69 -20.23
C ILE A 652 -28.69 56.12 -20.58
N ASP A 653 -29.77 56.64 -19.98
CA ASP A 653 -30.17 58.04 -20.15
C ASP A 653 -29.06 58.98 -19.61
N TRP A 654 -28.42 58.61 -18.49
CA TRP A 654 -27.29 59.38 -17.93
C TRP A 654 -26.04 59.37 -18.82
N LEU A 655 -25.65 58.20 -19.36
CA LEU A 655 -24.51 58.10 -20.29
C LEU A 655 -24.77 58.89 -21.58
N GLN A 656 -26.00 58.84 -22.12
CA GLN A 656 -26.37 59.59 -23.33
C GLN A 656 -26.43 61.11 -23.10
N GLU A 657 -26.84 61.57 -21.91
CA GLU A 657 -26.82 62.99 -21.54
C GLU A 657 -25.38 63.53 -21.37
N GLU A 658 -24.44 62.73 -20.83
CA GLU A 658 -23.01 63.11 -20.76
C GLU A 658 -22.38 63.25 -22.16
N ASP A 659 -22.67 62.32 -23.07
CA ASP A 659 -22.21 62.34 -24.47
C ASP A 659 -22.73 63.59 -25.23
N ASP A 660 -24.01 63.97 -25.02
CA ASP A 660 -24.61 65.15 -25.65
C ASP A 660 -24.04 66.48 -25.08
N GLU A 661 -23.68 66.53 -23.79
CA GLU A 661 -23.02 67.70 -23.17
C GLU A 661 -21.54 67.86 -23.59
N GLU A 662 -20.79 66.77 -23.82
CA GLU A 662 -19.43 66.86 -24.35
C GLU A 662 -19.40 67.39 -25.80
N VAL A 663 -20.40 67.03 -26.61
CA VAL A 663 -20.54 67.53 -28.00
C VAL A 663 -20.95 69.01 -28.04
N GLU A 664 -21.81 69.48 -27.13
CA GLU A 664 -22.14 70.92 -27.01
C GLU A 664 -20.97 71.77 -26.47
N SER A 665 -19.98 71.17 -25.81
CA SER A 665 -18.80 71.88 -25.29
C SER A 665 -17.66 72.06 -26.32
N ILE A 666 -17.77 71.38 -27.48
CA ILE A 666 -16.78 71.38 -28.57
C ILE A 666 -17.24 72.21 -29.79
N GLU A 667 -18.51 72.64 -29.85
CA GLU A 667 -19.01 73.68 -30.78
C GLU A 667 -18.85 75.10 -30.22
#